data_AF-A0A6J3S8Z1-F1
#
_entry.id   AF-A0A6J3S8Z1-F1
#
_cell.length_a   1.000
_cell.length_b   1.000
_cell.length_c   1.000
_cell.angle_alpha   90.00
_cell.angle_beta   90.00
_cell.angle_gamma   90.00
#
_symmetry.space_group_name_H-M   'P 1'
#
loop_
_entity.id
_entity.type
_entity.pdbx_description
1 polymer ?
#
loop_
_entity_poly.entity_id
_entity_poly.type
_entity_poly.pdbx_seq_one_letter_code
_entity_poly.pdbx_strand_id
1 'polypeptide(L)'
;MEKSLVLLREVTDGSLYEGVAYGSYTTRSLFQYMFLVQRHFDINHFGHPWLKQHFAFMYRTILPGFQRTVAIADSNYNWFYGPESQLVFLDKFVMRNGSGNWLADQIRRNRVMEGPGTPSKGQRWCTLHTEFLWYDASLKSVPPPDFGTPALHYFEDWGVVTYGSALPAEINRSFLSFKSGKLGGRAIYDIVHRNKYKDWIKGWRNFNAGHEHPDQNSFTFAPNGVPFITEALYGPKYTFFNNVLMFSPAVSKSCFSPWEGQVTEDCSSKWSKYKHDLAASSQGRVVAAMEKNGVVFIRGEGVGAYNPQLHLKNVQRNLILLHPQLLLLVDQIHLGEDSPLETAAGFFHNVDFSFEETVVDGVHGAFIRQRDGLYKMYWMDDTGYSEKGTFASVTYPRGYPYNGTNYVNVTTHLRSPITRAAYLFIGPSIDVQSFSIHGDSQQLDVFIATGEHAYATYLWTGETTEQLALAQVIADRQKILFDWSSAIKSTVVPEVKDYAAIVEQNLQHFKPVFQLLEKQILSRVRNTASFRKTAERLLRFSDKRQTEEAIDRIFAISQQQQQQQQSKSKKNRRGGKRYKFVDAVPDIFAQIEVNEKKIRQKAQILAQKELPIDEDEEMKDLLDFADVTYEKHKNGDLMKGRFGQARMVTTTRSRAPALSASYTRLFLILNIAIFFVMLAMQLTYFQRAQSLHGQRCLYAVLLIDSCILLWLYSSCSQSQC
;
A
#
# COMPACT_ATOMS: atom_id res chain seq x y z
N MET A 1 9.31 14.68 7.58
CA MET A 1 7.87 14.52 7.84
C MET A 1 7.10 15.83 7.69
N GLU A 2 7.46 16.94 8.35
CA GLU A 2 6.77 18.24 8.13
C GLU A 2 6.64 18.64 6.64
N LYS A 3 7.73 18.52 5.87
CA LYS A 3 7.69 18.79 4.42
C LYS A 3 6.69 17.89 3.68
N SER A 4 6.66 16.59 3.98
CA SER A 4 5.73 15.66 3.32
C SER A 4 4.28 15.94 3.69
N LEU A 5 4.00 16.35 4.92
CA LEU A 5 2.66 16.82 5.31
C LEU A 5 2.25 18.07 4.54
N VAL A 6 3.16 19.01 4.27
CA VAL A 6 2.83 20.17 3.43
C VAL A 6 2.48 19.74 2.00
N LEU A 7 3.26 18.83 1.39
CA LEU A 7 2.97 18.29 0.06
C LEU A 7 1.64 17.52 0.02
N LEU A 8 1.35 16.76 1.09
CA LEU A 8 0.13 15.96 1.23
C LEU A 8 -1.15 16.81 1.25
N ARG A 9 -1.05 18.13 1.48
CA ARG A 9 -2.21 19.03 1.38
C ARG A 9 -2.80 19.10 -0.02
N GLU A 10 -2.02 18.76 -1.05
CA GLU A 10 -2.48 18.75 -2.44
C GLU A 10 -3.24 17.48 -2.82
N VAL A 11 -3.14 16.43 -2.01
CA VAL A 11 -3.95 15.22 -2.17
C VAL A 11 -5.33 15.48 -1.55
N THR A 12 -6.28 15.85 -2.39
CA THR A 12 -7.58 16.39 -1.95
C THR A 12 -8.64 15.33 -1.64
N ASP A 13 -8.43 14.08 -2.04
CA ASP A 13 -9.39 12.98 -1.93
C ASP A 13 -9.09 12.01 -0.76
N GLY A 14 -8.06 12.31 0.03
CA GLY A 14 -7.66 11.48 1.18
C GLY A 14 -6.95 10.17 0.80
N SER A 15 -6.68 9.93 -0.49
CA SER A 15 -6.04 8.72 -0.98
C SER A 15 -4.51 8.70 -0.76
N LEU A 16 -3.89 7.57 -1.09
CA LEU A 16 -2.44 7.43 -1.23
C LEU A 16 -2.17 6.63 -2.52
N TYR A 17 -1.25 7.11 -3.35
CA TYR A 17 -1.02 6.59 -4.70
C TYR A 17 -0.56 5.13 -4.72
N GLU A 18 0.10 4.66 -3.65
CA GLU A 18 0.58 3.28 -3.49
C GLU A 18 -0.54 2.26 -3.19
N GLY A 19 -1.79 2.68 -3.19
CA GLY A 19 -2.93 1.81 -2.94
C GLY A 19 -3.21 1.57 -1.45
N VAL A 20 -4.25 0.78 -1.18
CA VAL A 20 -4.84 0.66 0.17
C VAL A 20 -3.93 -0.08 1.14
N ALA A 21 -3.24 -1.13 0.68
CA ALA A 21 -2.35 -1.92 1.50
C ALA A 21 -1.12 -1.10 1.96
N TYR A 22 -0.36 -0.50 1.03
CA TYR A 22 0.74 0.42 1.39
C TYR A 22 0.24 1.71 2.04
N GLY A 23 -0.96 2.18 1.69
CA GLY A 23 -1.61 3.30 2.39
C GLY A 23 -1.80 3.01 3.89
N SER A 24 -2.17 1.78 4.25
CA SER A 24 -2.23 1.34 5.65
C SER A 24 -0.87 1.31 6.34
N TYR A 25 0.20 0.98 5.61
CA TYR A 25 1.59 1.08 6.08
C TYR A 25 1.94 2.54 6.38
N THR A 26 1.78 3.43 5.40
CA THR A 26 2.09 4.85 5.54
C THR A 26 1.33 5.48 6.70
N THR A 27 0.03 5.24 6.80
CA THR A 27 -0.83 5.81 7.85
C THR A 27 -0.54 5.28 9.25
N ARG A 28 -0.06 4.04 9.39
CA ARG A 28 0.43 3.50 10.68
C ARG A 28 1.43 4.45 11.33
N SER A 29 2.47 4.81 10.58
CA SER A 29 3.56 5.67 11.08
C SER A 29 3.18 7.15 11.07
N LEU A 30 2.41 7.60 10.06
CA LEU A 30 1.99 9.00 9.95
C LEU A 30 1.08 9.41 11.12
N PHE A 31 0.17 8.53 11.55
CA PHE A 31 -0.73 8.84 12.67
C PHE A 31 0.00 8.80 14.01
N GLN A 32 0.98 7.89 14.18
CA GLN A 32 1.88 7.94 15.32
C GLN A 32 2.65 9.27 15.37
N TYR A 33 3.17 9.73 14.22
CA TYR A 33 3.84 11.02 14.12
C TYR A 33 2.91 12.15 14.56
N MET A 34 1.72 12.29 13.94
CA MET A 34 0.75 13.34 14.26
C MET A 34 0.38 13.34 15.75
N PHE A 35 0.13 12.16 16.34
CA PHE A 35 -0.18 12.02 17.76
C PHE A 35 0.98 12.46 18.65
N LEU A 36 2.19 11.93 18.40
CA LEU A 36 3.34 12.15 19.26
C LEU A 36 3.85 13.59 19.18
N VAL A 37 3.91 14.20 17.99
CA VAL A 37 4.39 15.59 17.86
C VAL A 37 3.40 16.58 18.46
N GLN A 38 2.09 16.32 18.38
CA GLN A 38 1.12 17.11 19.13
C GLN A 38 1.32 16.94 20.64
N ARG A 39 1.40 15.69 21.11
CA ARG A 39 1.52 15.39 22.54
C ARG A 39 2.79 15.97 23.18
N HIS A 40 3.92 15.87 22.49
CA HIS A 40 5.23 16.18 23.05
C HIS A 40 5.73 17.58 22.71
N PHE A 41 5.32 18.13 21.57
CA PHE A 41 5.83 19.41 21.07
C PHE A 41 4.73 20.42 20.76
N ASP A 42 3.46 20.09 20.93
CA ASP A 42 2.34 20.98 20.56
C ASP A 42 2.38 21.41 19.08
N ILE A 43 2.72 20.46 18.20
CA ILE A 43 2.65 20.63 16.75
C ILE A 43 1.38 19.94 16.26
N ASN A 44 0.38 20.73 15.82
CA ASN A 44 -0.94 20.22 15.51
C ASN A 44 -1.16 19.98 14.00
N HIS A 45 -1.47 18.73 13.65
CA HIS A 45 -1.82 18.32 12.28
C HIS A 45 -3.24 17.74 12.15
N PHE A 46 -4.07 17.74 13.20
CA PHE A 46 -5.41 17.12 13.16
C PHE A 46 -6.40 17.91 12.28
N GLY A 47 -6.10 19.17 11.98
CA GLY A 47 -6.86 19.99 11.03
C GLY A 47 -6.51 19.77 9.56
N HIS A 48 -5.58 18.86 9.24
CA HIS A 48 -5.04 18.68 7.89
C HIS A 48 -6.14 18.27 6.87
N PRO A 49 -6.20 18.90 5.68
CA PRO A 49 -7.29 18.67 4.72
C PRO A 49 -7.37 17.20 4.25
N TRP A 50 -6.23 16.61 3.85
CA TRP A 50 -6.17 15.19 3.47
C TRP A 50 -6.66 14.25 4.58
N LEU A 51 -6.35 14.56 5.86
CA LEU A 51 -6.71 13.70 6.99
C LEU A 51 -8.23 13.64 7.18
N LYS A 52 -8.93 14.75 6.91
CA LYS A 52 -10.40 14.82 6.96
C LYS A 52 -11.06 13.97 5.86
N GLN A 53 -10.39 13.74 4.75
CA GLN A 53 -10.88 12.94 3.63
C GLN A 53 -10.47 11.47 3.73
N HIS A 54 -9.45 11.15 4.52
CA HIS A 54 -8.85 9.81 4.56
C HIS A 54 -9.83 8.68 4.99
N PHE A 55 -10.93 9.00 5.68
CA PHE A 55 -11.98 8.01 5.93
C PHE A 55 -12.59 7.47 4.63
N ALA A 56 -12.77 8.32 3.61
CA ALA A 56 -13.29 7.89 2.31
C ALA A 56 -12.36 6.86 1.65
N PHE A 57 -11.04 7.01 1.77
CA PHE A 57 -10.08 6.05 1.24
C PHE A 57 -10.25 4.65 1.82
N MET A 58 -10.57 4.53 3.12
CA MET A 58 -10.80 3.22 3.76
C MET A 58 -12.22 2.69 3.56
N TYR A 59 -13.21 3.58 3.58
CA TYR A 59 -14.63 3.21 3.46
C TYR A 59 -15.04 2.88 2.03
N ARG A 60 -14.48 3.57 1.02
CA ARG A 60 -14.90 3.42 -0.38
C ARG A 60 -14.11 2.38 -1.17
N THR A 61 -13.03 1.86 -0.62
CA THR A 61 -12.17 0.85 -1.28
C THR A 61 -12.37 -0.55 -0.74
N ILE A 62 -13.23 -0.73 0.25
CA ILE A 62 -13.54 -2.04 0.83
C ILE A 62 -14.67 -2.72 0.04
N LEU A 63 -14.48 -3.99 -0.27
CA LEU A 63 -15.46 -4.82 -0.98
C LEU A 63 -16.61 -5.25 -0.05
N PRO A 64 -17.74 -5.69 -0.62
CA PRO A 64 -18.83 -6.26 0.15
C PRO A 64 -18.36 -7.39 1.08
N GLY A 65 -18.88 -7.41 2.31
CA GLY A 65 -18.49 -8.38 3.34
C GLY A 65 -17.26 -7.99 4.18
N PHE A 66 -16.66 -6.81 3.94
CA PHE A 66 -15.65 -6.20 4.82
C PHE A 66 -14.34 -6.99 4.99
N GLN A 67 -13.99 -7.86 4.04
CA GLN A 67 -12.81 -8.73 4.10
C GLN A 67 -11.67 -8.33 3.18
N ARG A 68 -12.02 -7.79 2.00
CA ARG A 68 -11.09 -7.44 0.93
C ARG A 68 -11.16 -5.97 0.59
N THR A 69 -10.08 -5.45 0.04
CA THR A 69 -10.04 -4.11 -0.57
C THR A 69 -9.89 -4.24 -2.08
N VAL A 70 -9.98 -3.12 -2.79
CA VAL A 70 -9.83 -3.04 -4.25
C VAL A 70 -8.49 -3.61 -4.75
N ALA A 71 -7.46 -3.66 -3.89
CA ALA A 71 -6.17 -4.29 -4.14
C ALA A 71 -5.38 -3.77 -5.37
N ILE A 72 -5.61 -2.52 -5.75
CA ILE A 72 -4.83 -1.78 -6.76
C ILE A 72 -3.38 -1.58 -6.26
N ALA A 73 -2.43 -1.60 -7.21
CA ALA A 73 -0.98 -1.50 -6.98
C ALA A 73 -0.42 -2.73 -6.22
N ASP A 74 0.84 -2.66 -5.77
CA ASP A 74 1.40 -3.73 -4.93
C ASP A 74 0.59 -3.87 -3.63
N SER A 75 -0.24 -4.91 -3.57
CA SER A 75 -1.20 -5.07 -2.49
C SER A 75 -1.27 -6.51 -2.00
N ASN A 76 -1.67 -6.68 -0.74
CA ASN A 76 -2.31 -7.92 -0.33
C ASN A 76 -3.81 -7.87 -0.66
N TYR A 77 -4.57 -8.85 -0.19
CA TYR A 77 -6.03 -8.87 -0.36
C TYR A 77 -6.77 -7.71 0.36
N ASN A 78 -6.13 -7.01 1.30
CA ASN A 78 -6.79 -6.01 2.14
C ASN A 78 -5.88 -4.85 2.62
N TRP A 79 -5.26 -4.98 3.80
CA TRP A 79 -4.39 -3.99 4.44
C TRP A 79 -3.14 -4.68 4.99
N PHE A 80 -1.97 -4.03 4.93
CA PHE A 80 -0.78 -4.55 5.60
C PHE A 80 -0.82 -4.34 7.11
N TYR A 81 -1.36 -3.22 7.59
CA TYR A 81 -1.39 -2.91 9.03
C TYR A 81 -2.75 -2.37 9.48
N GLY A 82 -3.28 -2.91 10.57
CA GLY A 82 -4.61 -2.57 11.08
C GLY A 82 -5.72 -3.14 10.18
N PRO A 83 -6.68 -2.31 9.72
CA PRO A 83 -6.72 -0.85 9.79
C PRO A 83 -7.48 -0.26 10.99
N GLU A 84 -7.90 -1.09 11.95
CA GLU A 84 -8.73 -0.63 13.07
C GLU A 84 -8.06 0.48 13.88
N SER A 85 -6.76 0.38 14.11
CA SER A 85 -5.99 1.43 14.78
C SER A 85 -6.09 2.78 14.08
N GLN A 86 -6.05 2.80 12.75
CA GLN A 86 -6.16 4.03 11.95
C GLN A 86 -7.59 4.57 11.98
N LEU A 87 -8.58 3.70 11.93
CA LEU A 87 -10.00 4.08 11.93
C LEU A 87 -10.44 4.68 13.27
N VAL A 88 -10.07 4.07 14.39
CA VAL A 88 -10.39 4.62 15.73
C VAL A 88 -9.61 5.91 16.01
N PHE A 89 -8.42 6.07 15.44
CA PHE A 89 -7.68 7.34 15.45
C PHE A 89 -8.45 8.44 14.71
N LEU A 90 -8.92 8.16 13.49
CA LEU A 90 -9.73 9.13 12.74
C LEU A 90 -11.00 9.50 13.50
N ASP A 91 -11.66 8.54 14.15
CA ASP A 91 -12.86 8.84 14.92
C ASP A 91 -12.55 9.71 16.14
N LYS A 92 -11.53 9.37 16.92
CA LYS A 92 -11.17 10.13 18.13
C LYS A 92 -10.67 11.54 17.82
N PHE A 93 -9.84 11.71 16.80
CA PHE A 93 -9.12 12.98 16.59
C PHE A 93 -9.66 13.82 15.42
N VAL A 94 -10.54 13.28 14.57
CA VAL A 94 -10.97 13.95 13.33
C VAL A 94 -12.49 13.99 13.20
N MET A 95 -13.16 12.84 13.07
CA MET A 95 -14.58 12.76 12.70
C MET A 95 -15.52 12.90 13.91
N ARG A 96 -15.17 12.25 15.02
CA ARG A 96 -15.89 12.26 16.29
C ARG A 96 -17.39 11.96 16.17
N ASN A 97 -17.74 11.01 15.31
CA ASN A 97 -19.13 10.69 14.98
C ASN A 97 -19.49 9.20 15.12
N GLY A 98 -18.52 8.32 15.39
CA GLY A 98 -18.75 6.89 15.57
C GLY A 98 -18.54 6.03 14.32
N SER A 99 -18.36 6.64 13.15
CA SER A 99 -18.22 5.92 11.87
C SER A 99 -16.88 5.20 11.73
N GLY A 100 -15.81 5.75 12.31
CA GLY A 100 -14.51 5.09 12.33
C GLY A 100 -14.54 3.85 13.23
N ASN A 101 -15.11 3.99 14.42
CA ASN A 101 -15.34 2.88 15.34
C ASN A 101 -16.23 1.80 14.72
N TRP A 102 -17.30 2.18 14.02
CA TRP A 102 -18.17 1.24 13.33
C TRP A 102 -17.45 0.45 12.24
N LEU A 103 -16.68 1.11 11.38
CA LEU A 103 -15.97 0.42 10.30
C LEU A 103 -14.89 -0.50 10.87
N ALA A 104 -14.18 -0.08 11.92
CA ALA A 104 -13.23 -0.93 12.63
C ALA A 104 -13.92 -2.19 13.18
N ASP A 105 -15.12 -2.06 13.75
CA ASP A 105 -15.90 -3.20 14.23
C ASP A 105 -16.34 -4.14 13.10
N GLN A 106 -16.78 -3.61 11.95
CA GLN A 106 -17.15 -4.46 10.81
C GLN A 106 -15.95 -5.28 10.31
N ILE A 107 -14.79 -4.63 10.14
CA ILE A 107 -13.57 -5.29 9.69
C ILE A 107 -13.10 -6.33 10.70
N ARG A 108 -13.06 -5.97 12.00
CA ARG A 108 -12.60 -6.87 13.06
C ARG A 108 -13.44 -8.15 13.13
N ARG A 109 -14.76 -8.02 13.00
CA ARG A 109 -15.72 -9.15 13.09
C ARG A 109 -15.70 -10.05 11.87
N ASN A 110 -15.41 -9.52 10.69
CA ASN A 110 -15.43 -10.27 9.44
C ASN A 110 -14.06 -10.79 9.01
N ARG A 111 -12.99 -10.53 9.78
CA ARG A 111 -11.62 -10.88 9.39
C ARG A 111 -11.45 -12.38 9.15
N VAL A 112 -10.79 -12.71 8.04
CA VAL A 112 -10.47 -14.09 7.66
C VAL A 112 -9.48 -14.70 8.65
N MET A 113 -9.79 -15.90 9.14
CA MET A 113 -8.96 -16.63 10.11
C MET A 113 -7.92 -17.53 9.44
N GLU A 114 -8.29 -18.16 8.32
CA GLU A 114 -7.43 -19.02 7.52
C GLU A 114 -7.74 -18.86 6.02
N GLY A 115 -6.72 -18.96 5.17
CA GLY A 115 -6.83 -18.83 3.71
C GLY A 115 -6.61 -17.40 3.17
N PRO A 116 -7.00 -17.14 1.90
CA PRO A 116 -6.84 -15.85 1.24
C PRO A 116 -7.37 -14.67 2.05
N GLY A 117 -6.51 -13.67 2.28
CA GLY A 117 -6.85 -12.48 3.08
C GLY A 117 -6.57 -12.59 4.58
N THR A 118 -6.03 -13.72 5.05
CA THR A 118 -5.54 -13.85 6.43
C THR A 118 -4.35 -12.89 6.65
N PRO A 119 -4.37 -12.05 7.69
CA PRO A 119 -3.24 -11.18 8.02
C PRO A 119 -1.98 -11.98 8.33
N SER A 120 -0.83 -11.57 7.77
CA SER A 120 0.44 -12.25 7.98
C SER A 120 0.85 -12.28 9.46
N LYS A 121 1.60 -13.30 9.87
CA LYS A 121 2.03 -13.50 11.27
C LYS A 121 2.87 -12.33 11.80
N GLY A 122 3.69 -11.71 10.95
CA GLY A 122 4.51 -10.56 11.31
C GLY A 122 3.75 -9.25 11.47
N GLN A 123 2.61 -9.09 10.79
CA GLN A 123 1.91 -7.81 10.73
C GLN A 123 0.66 -7.76 11.63
N ARG A 124 -0.01 -8.91 11.84
CA ARG A 124 -1.35 -9.00 12.43
C ARG A 124 -1.53 -8.42 13.84
N TRP A 125 -0.45 -8.28 14.61
CA TRP A 125 -0.49 -7.75 15.99
C TRP A 125 0.16 -6.37 16.13
N CYS A 126 0.73 -5.84 15.05
CA CYS A 126 1.57 -4.64 15.07
C CYS A 126 0.85 -3.42 15.68
N THR A 127 -0.43 -3.23 15.38
CA THR A 127 -1.19 -2.00 15.71
C THR A 127 -2.21 -2.16 16.84
N LEU A 128 -2.29 -3.34 17.48
CA LEU A 128 -3.26 -3.58 18.57
C LEU A 128 -3.08 -2.60 19.75
N HIS A 129 -1.84 -2.26 20.06
CA HIS A 129 -1.53 -1.37 21.17
C HIS A 129 -1.97 0.08 20.90
N THR A 130 -1.78 0.60 19.68
CA THR A 130 -2.25 1.94 19.29
C THR A 130 -3.76 1.97 19.11
N GLU A 131 -4.37 0.91 18.60
CA GLU A 131 -5.83 0.75 18.57
C GLU A 131 -6.43 0.90 19.97
N PHE A 132 -5.88 0.18 20.96
CA PHE A 132 -6.30 0.28 22.35
C PHE A 132 -6.16 1.70 22.93
N LEU A 133 -5.02 2.37 22.69
CA LEU A 133 -4.76 3.72 23.20
C LEU A 133 -5.63 4.81 22.53
N TRP A 134 -5.92 4.63 21.25
CA TRP A 134 -6.64 5.61 20.44
C TRP A 134 -8.13 5.35 20.33
N TYR A 135 -8.65 4.23 20.82
CA TYR A 135 -10.08 4.02 20.93
C TYR A 135 -10.71 5.05 21.90
N ASP A 136 -11.89 5.56 21.55
CA ASP A 136 -12.73 6.42 22.40
C ASP A 136 -14.10 5.77 22.56
N ALA A 137 -14.31 5.12 23.71
CA ALA A 137 -15.53 4.38 24.02
C ALA A 137 -16.78 5.27 24.21
N SER A 138 -16.59 6.60 24.33
CA SER A 138 -17.70 7.55 24.39
C SER A 138 -18.38 7.72 23.03
N LEU A 139 -17.63 7.50 21.93
CA LEU A 139 -18.13 7.50 20.57
C LEU A 139 -18.70 6.12 20.23
N LYS A 140 -20.03 5.98 20.27
CA LYS A 140 -20.71 4.72 19.92
C LYS A 140 -20.46 4.39 18.44
N SER A 141 -20.33 3.10 18.13
CA SER A 141 -20.24 2.62 16.75
C SER A 141 -21.53 2.96 16.00
N VAL A 142 -21.46 3.89 15.05
CA VAL A 142 -22.59 4.35 14.23
C VAL A 142 -22.18 4.23 12.75
N PRO A 143 -22.95 3.53 11.89
CA PRO A 143 -22.63 3.47 10.47
C PRO A 143 -22.69 4.86 9.81
N PRO A 144 -21.92 5.11 8.74
CA PRO A 144 -22.15 6.26 7.87
C PRO A 144 -23.60 6.32 7.37
N PRO A 145 -24.19 7.51 7.17
CA PRO A 145 -25.61 7.64 6.80
C PRO A 145 -26.02 6.93 5.51
N ASP A 146 -25.07 6.69 4.60
CA ASP A 146 -25.30 6.05 3.31
C ASP A 146 -25.00 4.54 3.31
N PHE A 147 -24.63 3.95 4.45
CA PHE A 147 -24.39 2.53 4.57
C PHE A 147 -25.61 1.71 4.09
N GLY A 148 -25.34 0.63 3.35
CA GLY A 148 -26.38 -0.21 2.74
C GLY A 148 -26.95 0.32 1.43
N THR A 149 -26.57 1.53 1.00
CA THR A 149 -26.91 2.07 -0.32
C THR A 149 -25.66 2.03 -1.20
N PRO A 150 -25.72 1.40 -2.39
CA PRO A 150 -24.58 1.42 -3.29
C PRO A 150 -24.34 2.85 -3.78
N ALA A 151 -23.14 3.35 -3.59
CA ALA A 151 -22.76 4.72 -3.93
C ALA A 151 -21.54 4.73 -4.83
N LEU A 152 -21.54 5.63 -5.83
CA LEU A 152 -20.38 5.91 -6.67
C LEU A 152 -19.48 6.94 -5.98
N HIS A 153 -18.18 6.67 -5.96
CA HIS A 153 -17.18 7.57 -5.43
C HIS A 153 -15.98 7.64 -6.38
N TYR A 154 -15.52 8.86 -6.67
CA TYR A 154 -14.35 9.13 -7.49
C TYR A 154 -13.26 9.81 -6.66
N PHE A 155 -12.09 9.18 -6.62
CA PHE A 155 -10.87 9.71 -6.04
C PHE A 155 -10.13 10.52 -7.11
N GLU A 156 -10.29 11.84 -7.11
CA GLU A 156 -9.80 12.69 -8.20
C GLU A 156 -8.28 12.89 -8.24
N ASP A 157 -7.59 12.63 -7.13
CA ASP A 157 -6.13 12.62 -7.09
C ASP A 157 -5.60 11.26 -7.51
N TRP A 158 -6.17 10.17 -6.97
CA TRP A 158 -5.75 8.81 -7.29
C TRP A 158 -6.11 8.38 -8.73
N GLY A 159 -7.21 8.92 -9.27
CA GLY A 159 -7.77 8.51 -10.56
C GLY A 159 -8.53 7.19 -10.51
N VAL A 160 -9.22 6.92 -9.39
CA VAL A 160 -9.95 5.66 -9.17
C VAL A 160 -11.43 5.94 -8.92
N VAL A 161 -12.29 5.22 -9.62
CA VAL A 161 -13.74 5.17 -9.37
C VAL A 161 -14.06 3.87 -8.63
N THR A 162 -14.95 3.94 -7.66
CA THR A 162 -15.53 2.79 -6.96
C THR A 162 -17.05 2.93 -6.91
N TYR A 163 -17.75 1.81 -6.92
CA TYR A 163 -19.19 1.73 -6.75
C TYR A 163 -19.55 0.51 -5.90
N GLY A 164 -20.47 0.69 -4.95
CA GLY A 164 -20.98 -0.41 -4.13
C GLY A 164 -20.01 -0.91 -3.05
N SER A 165 -19.14 -0.03 -2.55
CA SER A 165 -18.23 -0.31 -1.44
C SER A 165 -18.94 -0.39 -0.08
N ALA A 166 -18.31 -1.09 0.87
CA ALA A 166 -18.78 -1.23 2.25
C ALA A 166 -20.23 -1.73 2.38
N LEU A 167 -20.67 -2.59 1.47
CA LEU A 167 -21.97 -3.26 1.53
C LEU A 167 -21.87 -4.60 2.28
N PRO A 168 -22.98 -5.11 2.81
CA PRO A 168 -23.09 -6.53 3.14
C PRO A 168 -22.85 -7.40 1.90
N ALA A 169 -22.28 -8.60 2.09
CA ALA A 169 -22.14 -9.59 1.03
C ALA A 169 -23.49 -10.29 0.79
N GLU A 170 -24.27 -9.77 -0.14
CA GLU A 170 -25.63 -10.22 -0.46
C GLU A 170 -25.86 -10.23 -1.98
N ILE A 171 -26.86 -11.00 -2.43
CA ILE A 171 -27.29 -11.01 -3.83
C ILE A 171 -27.69 -9.59 -4.26
N ASN A 172 -27.28 -9.20 -5.47
CA ASN A 172 -27.45 -7.86 -6.04
C ASN A 172 -26.75 -6.71 -5.29
N ARG A 173 -25.85 -7.02 -4.34
CA ARG A 173 -24.94 -6.04 -3.72
C ARG A 173 -23.54 -6.19 -4.31
N SER A 174 -23.34 -5.54 -5.45
CA SER A 174 -22.14 -5.69 -6.25
C SER A 174 -21.15 -4.56 -6.06
N PHE A 175 -19.88 -4.85 -6.28
CA PHE A 175 -18.80 -3.86 -6.30
C PHE A 175 -18.17 -3.76 -7.68
N LEU A 176 -17.86 -2.54 -8.08
CA LEU A 176 -17.17 -2.21 -9.32
C LEU A 176 -16.09 -1.17 -9.02
N SER A 177 -14.89 -1.35 -9.56
CA SER A 177 -13.85 -0.33 -9.55
C SER A 177 -13.28 -0.09 -10.95
N PHE A 178 -12.72 1.10 -11.16
CA PHE A 178 -12.03 1.47 -12.39
C PHE A 178 -10.87 2.42 -12.08
N LYS A 179 -9.69 2.18 -12.64
CA LYS A 179 -8.51 3.06 -12.49
C LYS A 179 -8.10 3.63 -13.83
N SER A 180 -7.96 4.95 -13.90
CA SER A 180 -7.31 5.64 -15.02
C SER A 180 -6.89 7.04 -14.54
N GLY A 181 -5.63 7.15 -14.14
CA GLY A 181 -5.09 8.31 -13.42
C GLY A 181 -3.64 8.62 -13.74
N LYS A 182 -3.14 9.71 -13.16
CA LYS A 182 -1.73 10.11 -13.29
C LYS A 182 -0.84 9.25 -12.39
N LEU A 183 0.33 8.85 -12.89
CA LEU A 183 1.38 8.23 -12.09
C LEU A 183 1.71 9.08 -10.85
N GLY A 184 1.76 8.46 -9.68
CA GLY A 184 1.96 9.11 -8.37
C GLY A 184 0.71 9.79 -7.82
N GLY A 185 -0.43 9.71 -8.51
CA GLY A 185 -1.59 10.57 -8.26
C GLY A 185 -1.38 11.99 -8.80
N ARG A 186 -2.47 12.72 -9.00
CA ARG A 186 -2.48 14.06 -9.61
C ARG A 186 -1.57 15.02 -8.85
N ALA A 187 -1.56 15.01 -7.52
CA ALA A 187 -0.73 15.92 -6.71
C ALA A 187 0.76 15.74 -7.01
N ILE A 188 1.29 14.52 -6.92
CA ILE A 188 2.72 14.23 -7.16
C ILE A 188 3.07 14.54 -8.61
N TYR A 189 2.25 14.07 -9.55
CA TYR A 189 2.46 14.29 -10.97
C TYR A 189 2.54 15.78 -11.29
N ASP A 190 1.58 16.59 -10.83
CA ASP A 190 1.56 18.03 -11.09
C ASP A 190 2.68 18.77 -10.35
N ILE A 191 3.07 18.35 -9.15
CA ILE A 191 4.23 18.90 -8.43
C ILE A 191 5.51 18.71 -9.24
N VAL A 192 5.73 17.51 -9.78
CA VAL A 192 6.90 17.19 -10.60
C VAL A 192 6.87 17.95 -11.92
N HIS A 193 5.78 17.84 -12.67
CA HIS A 193 5.70 18.37 -14.05
C HIS A 193 5.56 19.90 -14.11
N ARG A 194 4.98 20.52 -13.08
CA ARG A 194 4.87 21.99 -12.98
C ARG A 194 5.98 22.61 -12.13
N ASN A 195 6.93 21.81 -11.65
CA ASN A 195 8.07 22.25 -10.86
C ASN A 195 7.65 23.09 -9.63
N LYS A 196 6.70 22.56 -8.86
CA LYS A 196 6.22 23.14 -7.60
C LYS A 196 7.19 22.82 -6.46
N TYR A 197 7.17 23.61 -5.39
CA TYR A 197 8.02 23.44 -4.19
C TYR A 197 9.52 23.38 -4.52
N LYS A 198 10.01 24.33 -5.33
CA LYS A 198 11.35 24.33 -5.94
C LYS A 198 12.51 24.19 -4.94
N ASP A 199 12.32 24.63 -3.71
CA ASP A 199 13.32 24.50 -2.65
C ASP A 199 13.53 23.05 -2.20
N TRP A 200 12.53 22.19 -2.42
CA TRP A 200 12.48 20.82 -1.89
C TRP A 200 12.50 19.77 -3.01
N ILE A 201 11.81 20.03 -4.12
CA ILE A 201 11.55 19.04 -5.17
C ILE A 201 12.42 19.30 -6.40
N LYS A 202 13.07 18.22 -6.86
CA LYS A 202 13.98 18.13 -8.00
C LYS A 202 13.50 17.02 -8.94
N GLY A 203 12.24 17.13 -9.37
CA GLY A 203 11.57 16.13 -10.22
C GLY A 203 11.27 14.81 -9.49
N TRP A 204 11.15 13.72 -10.26
CA TRP A 204 10.83 12.37 -9.76
C TRP A 204 11.82 11.80 -8.75
N ARG A 205 13.01 12.39 -8.61
CA ARG A 205 13.99 11.94 -7.62
C ARG A 205 13.49 12.07 -6.17
N ASN A 206 12.51 12.93 -5.91
CA ASN A 206 11.94 13.13 -4.58
C ASN A 206 10.72 12.25 -4.27
N PHE A 207 10.28 11.43 -5.22
CA PHE A 207 9.11 10.56 -5.08
C PHE A 207 9.44 9.13 -5.53
N ASN A 208 8.68 8.14 -5.06
CA ASN A 208 8.88 6.75 -5.43
C ASN A 208 7.57 6.11 -5.86
N ALA A 209 7.33 6.03 -7.17
CA ALA A 209 6.13 5.38 -7.73
C ALA A 209 6.38 3.90 -8.10
N GLY A 210 7.37 3.27 -7.47
CA GLY A 210 7.80 1.91 -7.80
C GLY A 210 6.74 0.83 -7.54
N HIS A 211 5.86 1.05 -6.55
CA HIS A 211 4.77 0.13 -6.18
C HIS A 211 3.53 0.24 -7.07
N GLU A 212 3.43 1.27 -7.91
CA GLU A 212 2.35 1.34 -8.90
C GLU A 212 2.52 0.29 -10.00
N HIS A 213 1.42 -0.08 -10.64
CA HIS A 213 1.38 -1.05 -11.72
C HIS A 213 1.14 -0.38 -13.09
N PRO A 214 1.49 -1.04 -14.20
CA PRO A 214 1.03 -0.68 -15.55
C PRO A 214 -0.46 -1.04 -15.75
N ASP A 215 -1.33 -0.34 -15.03
CA ASP A 215 -2.74 -0.69 -14.78
C ASP A 215 -3.74 0.40 -15.22
N GLN A 216 -3.33 1.35 -16.05
CA GLN A 216 -4.24 2.41 -16.48
C GLN A 216 -5.35 1.82 -17.38
N ASN A 217 -6.60 2.22 -17.12
CA ASN A 217 -7.84 1.60 -17.61
C ASN A 217 -8.15 0.20 -17.02
N SER A 218 -7.53 -0.21 -15.90
CA SER A 218 -7.94 -1.45 -15.22
C SER A 218 -9.30 -1.30 -14.54
N PHE A 219 -9.96 -2.44 -14.31
CA PHE A 219 -11.21 -2.50 -13.57
C PHE A 219 -11.28 -3.78 -12.73
N THR A 220 -12.12 -3.79 -11.71
CA THR A 220 -12.50 -5.01 -10.98
C THR A 220 -14.01 -5.10 -10.87
N PHE A 221 -14.54 -6.32 -10.79
CA PHE A 221 -15.97 -6.56 -10.67
C PHE A 221 -16.25 -7.72 -9.72
N ALA A 222 -17.02 -7.45 -8.68
CA ALA A 222 -17.46 -8.42 -7.68
C ALA A 222 -19.00 -8.46 -7.59
N PRO A 223 -19.68 -9.08 -8.56
CA PRO A 223 -21.14 -9.25 -8.53
C PRO A 223 -21.58 -10.07 -7.30
N ASN A 224 -22.62 -9.60 -6.59
CA ASN A 224 -23.08 -10.17 -5.31
C ASN A 224 -22.02 -10.16 -4.18
N GLY A 225 -20.95 -9.38 -4.34
CA GLY A 225 -19.80 -9.41 -3.44
C GLY A 225 -18.82 -10.56 -3.70
N VAL A 226 -19.04 -11.38 -4.73
CA VAL A 226 -18.17 -12.48 -5.11
C VAL A 226 -17.11 -12.00 -6.11
N PRO A 227 -15.81 -12.08 -5.82
CA PRO A 227 -14.76 -11.58 -6.71
C PRO A 227 -14.74 -12.35 -8.05
N PHE A 228 -15.17 -11.70 -9.14
CA PHE A 228 -15.20 -12.29 -10.48
C PHE A 228 -13.99 -11.82 -11.30
N ILE A 229 -13.89 -10.52 -11.56
CA ILE A 229 -12.70 -9.89 -12.16
C ILE A 229 -11.95 -9.17 -11.05
N THR A 230 -10.72 -9.59 -10.77
CA THR A 230 -9.94 -9.12 -9.61
C THR A 230 -8.63 -8.48 -10.03
N GLU A 231 -8.02 -7.68 -9.15
CA GLU A 231 -6.60 -7.38 -9.27
C GLU A 231 -5.74 -8.62 -8.98
N ALA A 232 -4.47 -8.58 -9.39
CA ALA A 232 -3.53 -9.69 -9.30
C ALA A 232 -2.57 -9.61 -8.09
N LEU A 233 -2.83 -8.69 -7.15
CA LEU A 233 -2.05 -8.48 -5.91
C LEU A 233 -0.59 -8.07 -6.18
N TYR A 234 0.26 -8.14 -5.15
CA TYR A 234 1.70 -7.88 -5.25
C TYR A 234 2.37 -8.88 -6.20
N GLY A 235 2.78 -8.37 -7.37
CA GLY A 235 3.48 -9.15 -8.39
C GLY A 235 4.45 -8.33 -9.25
N PRO A 236 4.99 -8.98 -10.29
CA PRO A 236 5.80 -8.34 -11.32
C PRO A 236 5.10 -7.17 -12.00
N LYS A 237 5.87 -6.15 -12.38
CA LYS A 237 5.37 -4.94 -13.05
C LYS A 237 5.16 -5.13 -14.56
N TYR A 238 4.36 -6.13 -14.90
CA TYR A 238 4.00 -6.49 -16.27
C TYR A 238 2.59 -6.02 -16.62
N THR A 239 2.39 -5.48 -17.81
CA THR A 239 1.10 -4.92 -18.24
C THR A 239 0.00 -5.99 -18.22
N PHE A 240 0.31 -7.19 -18.71
CA PHE A 240 -0.63 -8.32 -18.75
C PHE A 240 -0.97 -8.94 -17.39
N PHE A 241 -0.41 -8.45 -16.27
CA PHE A 241 -0.87 -8.82 -14.93
C PHE A 241 -1.96 -7.90 -14.39
N ASN A 242 -2.42 -6.95 -15.21
CA ASN A 242 -3.50 -6.05 -14.88
C ASN A 242 -4.63 -6.23 -15.90
N ASN A 243 -5.85 -5.87 -15.52
CA ASN A 243 -7.03 -5.99 -16.38
C ASN A 243 -7.04 -4.92 -17.50
N VAL A 244 -6.04 -4.89 -18.37
CA VAL A 244 -5.78 -3.82 -19.37
C VAL A 244 -5.50 -4.39 -20.76
N LEU A 245 -5.12 -3.53 -21.71
CA LEU A 245 -4.78 -3.90 -23.08
C LEU A 245 -3.26 -3.93 -23.29
N MET A 246 -2.79 -4.83 -24.16
CA MET A 246 -1.49 -4.75 -24.84
C MET A 246 -1.69 -4.72 -26.35
N PHE A 247 -0.71 -4.20 -27.09
CA PHE A 247 -0.80 -4.01 -28.54
C PHE A 247 0.34 -4.72 -29.27
N SER A 248 0.11 -5.12 -30.52
CA SER A 248 1.17 -5.64 -31.39
C SER A 248 0.96 -5.20 -32.85
N PRO A 249 2.04 -5.11 -33.65
CA PRO A 249 3.44 -5.28 -33.27
C PRO A 249 4.02 -4.10 -32.48
N ALA A 250 4.93 -4.40 -31.56
CA ALA A 250 5.74 -3.43 -30.82
C ALA A 250 6.65 -2.63 -31.76
N VAL A 251 6.78 -1.32 -31.52
CA VAL A 251 7.66 -0.42 -32.30
C VAL A 251 9.06 -0.33 -31.72
N SER A 252 9.24 -0.80 -30.49
CA SER A 252 10.50 -0.80 -29.77
C SER A 252 10.79 -2.16 -29.12
N LYS A 253 11.99 -2.30 -28.53
CA LYS A 253 12.33 -3.50 -27.78
C LYS A 253 11.43 -3.58 -26.53
N SER A 254 10.50 -4.52 -26.55
CA SER A 254 9.58 -4.80 -25.44
C SER A 254 10.05 -6.00 -24.60
N CYS A 255 9.58 -6.10 -23.36
CA CYS A 255 9.76 -7.28 -22.52
C CYS A 255 9.12 -8.53 -23.15
N PHE A 256 8.01 -8.33 -23.87
CA PHE A 256 7.12 -9.40 -24.34
C PHE A 256 6.88 -9.34 -25.85
N SER A 257 7.89 -8.95 -26.63
CA SER A 257 7.81 -8.87 -28.10
C SER A 257 7.15 -10.14 -28.70
N PRO A 258 6.20 -10.00 -29.65
CA PRO A 258 5.86 -8.77 -30.37
C PRO A 258 4.88 -7.82 -29.64
N TRP A 259 4.49 -8.10 -28.40
CA TRP A 259 3.55 -7.27 -27.64
C TRP A 259 4.24 -6.08 -26.96
N GLU A 260 3.60 -4.92 -26.94
CA GLU A 260 3.99 -3.72 -26.20
C GLU A 260 2.86 -3.32 -25.24
N GLY A 261 3.21 -3.15 -23.97
CA GLY A 261 2.29 -2.73 -22.92
C GLY A 261 2.37 -1.24 -22.60
N GLN A 262 2.05 -0.88 -21.36
CA GLN A 262 2.13 0.50 -20.89
C GLN A 262 3.59 0.90 -20.60
N VAL A 263 3.90 2.19 -20.69
CA VAL A 263 5.27 2.73 -20.62
C VAL A 263 5.95 2.53 -19.26
N THR A 264 5.18 2.21 -18.21
CA THR A 264 5.67 1.90 -16.86
C THR A 264 6.04 0.43 -16.67
N GLU A 265 5.82 -0.42 -17.67
CA GLU A 265 6.24 -1.82 -17.68
C GLU A 265 7.75 -1.95 -17.45
N ASP A 266 8.14 -2.92 -16.61
CA ASP A 266 9.54 -3.21 -16.33
C ASP A 266 9.84 -4.70 -16.37
N CYS A 267 10.81 -5.09 -17.22
CA CYS A 267 11.17 -6.49 -17.43
C CYS A 267 11.89 -7.09 -16.21
N SER A 268 12.54 -6.27 -15.38
CA SER A 268 13.20 -6.72 -14.14
C SER A 268 12.19 -7.13 -13.06
N SER A 269 10.90 -6.89 -13.32
CA SER A 269 9.73 -7.30 -12.55
C SER A 269 9.55 -6.59 -11.21
N LYS A 270 10.60 -6.10 -10.55
CA LYS A 270 10.52 -5.69 -9.14
C LYS A 270 9.81 -4.35 -8.94
N TRP A 271 10.23 -3.33 -9.69
CA TRP A 271 9.80 -1.94 -9.52
C TRP A 271 9.32 -1.35 -10.84
N SER A 272 8.26 -0.56 -10.78
CA SER A 272 7.73 0.11 -11.97
C SER A 272 8.78 1.05 -12.55
N LYS A 273 8.85 1.16 -13.88
CA LYS A 273 9.69 2.17 -14.52
C LYS A 273 8.97 3.51 -14.37
N TYR A 274 9.46 4.40 -13.50
CA TYR A 274 8.80 5.70 -13.26
C TYR A 274 9.70 6.92 -13.37
N LYS A 275 11.04 6.77 -13.29
CA LYS A 275 11.98 7.91 -13.24
C LYS A 275 12.39 8.47 -14.60
N HIS A 276 12.14 7.75 -15.70
CA HIS A 276 12.79 8.00 -16.99
C HIS A 276 11.79 8.16 -18.13
N ASP A 277 12.14 9.06 -19.06
CA ASP A 277 11.54 9.22 -20.39
C ASP A 277 10.00 9.28 -20.38
N LEU A 278 9.36 8.48 -21.24
CA LEU A 278 7.91 8.36 -21.39
C LEU A 278 7.23 7.88 -20.10
N ALA A 279 7.89 7.02 -19.33
CA ALA A 279 7.31 6.42 -18.15
C ALA A 279 7.04 7.45 -17.04
N ALA A 280 7.93 8.42 -16.91
CA ALA A 280 7.78 9.56 -16.01
C ALA A 280 6.57 10.45 -16.33
N SER A 281 6.03 10.37 -17.55
CA SER A 281 4.84 11.11 -18.01
C SER A 281 3.62 10.19 -18.23
N SER A 282 3.64 8.97 -17.69
CA SER A 282 2.53 8.03 -17.81
C SER A 282 1.26 8.59 -17.14
N GLN A 283 0.15 8.58 -17.86
CA GLN A 283 -1.14 9.02 -17.36
C GLN A 283 -2.30 8.33 -18.06
N GLY A 284 -3.23 7.81 -17.27
CA GLY A 284 -4.62 7.61 -17.65
C GLY A 284 -5.49 8.80 -17.22
N ARG A 285 -6.77 8.76 -17.59
CA ARG A 285 -7.77 9.74 -17.18
C ARG A 285 -9.16 9.14 -17.15
N VAL A 286 -9.85 9.24 -16.01
CA VAL A 286 -11.31 9.08 -15.96
C VAL A 286 -11.97 10.28 -16.65
N VAL A 287 -12.65 10.01 -17.75
CA VAL A 287 -13.35 11.01 -18.56
C VAL A 287 -14.73 11.31 -17.99
N ALA A 288 -15.46 10.27 -17.58
CA ALA A 288 -16.79 10.37 -17.01
C ALA A 288 -17.03 9.27 -15.98
N ALA A 289 -17.79 9.57 -14.94
CA ALA A 289 -18.27 8.59 -13.96
C ALA A 289 -19.58 9.08 -13.34
N MET A 290 -20.67 8.35 -13.54
CA MET A 290 -21.98 8.71 -13.01
C MET A 290 -22.84 7.48 -12.77
N GLU A 291 -23.60 7.50 -11.68
CA GLU A 291 -24.72 6.59 -11.43
C GLU A 291 -26.03 7.33 -11.74
N LYS A 292 -26.95 6.67 -12.43
CA LYS A 292 -28.27 7.21 -12.74
C LYS A 292 -29.28 6.07 -12.84
N ASN A 293 -30.28 6.09 -11.94
CA ASN A 293 -31.38 5.13 -11.91
C ASN A 293 -30.90 3.66 -11.79
N GLY A 294 -29.86 3.41 -11.00
CA GLY A 294 -29.28 2.07 -10.81
C GLY A 294 -28.29 1.64 -11.89
N VAL A 295 -28.15 2.41 -12.98
CA VAL A 295 -27.14 2.15 -14.02
C VAL A 295 -25.90 3.01 -13.76
N VAL A 296 -24.74 2.38 -13.82
CA VAL A 296 -23.45 3.08 -13.66
C VAL A 296 -22.74 3.17 -15.00
N PHE A 297 -22.30 4.36 -15.38
CA PHE A 297 -21.47 4.61 -16.55
C PHE A 297 -20.13 5.18 -16.14
N ILE A 298 -19.04 4.55 -16.60
CA ILE A 298 -17.67 5.03 -16.41
C ILE A 298 -16.95 4.99 -17.75
N ARG A 299 -16.27 6.08 -18.12
CA ARG A 299 -15.39 6.14 -19.29
C ARG A 299 -13.99 6.55 -18.85
N GLY A 300 -12.97 5.83 -19.31
CA GLY A 300 -11.57 6.23 -19.18
C GLY A 300 -10.86 6.33 -20.52
N GLU A 301 -9.79 7.12 -20.53
CA GLU A 301 -8.88 7.32 -21.66
C GLU A 301 -7.46 6.91 -21.22
N GLY A 302 -6.89 5.96 -21.94
CA GLY A 302 -5.63 5.31 -21.59
C GLY A 302 -4.46 5.68 -22.51
N VAL A 303 -4.66 6.48 -23.57
CA VAL A 303 -3.62 6.76 -24.58
C VAL A 303 -2.31 7.27 -23.97
N GLY A 304 -2.37 8.08 -22.91
CA GLY A 304 -1.20 8.65 -22.23
C GLY A 304 -0.37 7.64 -21.42
N ALA A 305 -0.82 6.38 -21.31
CA ALA A 305 -0.08 5.29 -20.68
C ALA A 305 0.71 4.43 -21.69
N TYR A 306 0.54 4.66 -22.99
CA TYR A 306 1.21 3.89 -24.05
C TYR A 306 2.24 4.75 -24.79
N ASN A 307 3.16 4.08 -25.48
CA ASN A 307 4.20 4.74 -26.26
C ASN A 307 3.57 5.53 -27.45
N PRO A 308 3.83 6.85 -27.58
CA PRO A 308 3.28 7.65 -28.68
C PRO A 308 3.68 7.16 -30.08
N GLN A 309 4.79 6.42 -30.21
CA GLN A 309 5.25 5.82 -31.47
C GLN A 309 4.34 4.72 -31.99
N LEU A 310 3.42 4.20 -31.17
CA LEU A 310 2.36 3.29 -31.61
C LEU A 310 1.25 4.02 -32.39
N HIS A 311 1.28 5.35 -32.43
CA HIS A 311 0.29 6.21 -33.11
C HIS A 311 -1.16 5.93 -32.68
N LEU A 312 -1.38 5.56 -31.41
CA LEU A 312 -2.71 5.47 -30.82
C LEU A 312 -3.30 6.88 -30.63
N LYS A 313 -4.49 7.12 -31.16
CA LYS A 313 -5.25 8.36 -30.93
C LYS A 313 -6.13 8.27 -29.69
N ASN A 314 -6.80 7.13 -29.50
CA ASN A 314 -7.64 6.86 -28.33
C ASN A 314 -7.50 5.41 -27.90
N VAL A 315 -7.44 5.19 -26.60
CA VAL A 315 -7.60 3.89 -25.94
C VAL A 315 -8.69 4.07 -24.89
N GLN A 316 -9.94 4.08 -25.35
CA GLN A 316 -11.09 4.33 -24.50
C GLN A 316 -11.68 3.03 -23.99
N ARG A 317 -12.00 3.02 -22.69
CA ARG A 317 -12.73 1.94 -22.04
C ARG A 317 -14.00 2.47 -21.42
N ASN A 318 -15.13 1.83 -21.73
CA ASN A 318 -16.44 2.17 -21.22
C ASN A 318 -16.97 1.02 -20.36
N LEU A 319 -17.37 1.29 -19.13
CA LEU A 319 -18.06 0.35 -18.25
C LEU A 319 -19.50 0.81 -18.07
N ILE A 320 -20.45 -0.09 -18.30
CA ILE A 320 -21.89 0.14 -18.15
C ILE A 320 -22.46 -0.98 -17.29
N LEU A 321 -22.68 -0.71 -16.00
CA LEU A 321 -23.35 -1.65 -15.11
C LEU A 321 -24.86 -1.53 -15.33
N LEU A 322 -25.41 -2.42 -16.16
CA LEU A 322 -26.83 -2.44 -16.55
C LEU A 322 -27.72 -2.97 -15.43
N HIS A 323 -27.19 -3.92 -14.66
CA HIS A 323 -27.80 -4.52 -13.49
C HIS A 323 -26.67 -4.91 -12.52
N PRO A 324 -26.88 -5.03 -11.19
CA PRO A 324 -25.83 -5.46 -10.26
C PRO A 324 -25.07 -6.73 -10.69
N GLN A 325 -25.71 -7.63 -11.43
CA GLN A 325 -25.11 -8.86 -11.96
C GLN A 325 -24.83 -8.84 -13.47
N LEU A 326 -24.97 -7.69 -14.15
CA LEU A 326 -24.76 -7.56 -15.60
C LEU A 326 -23.94 -6.31 -15.90
N LEU A 327 -22.66 -6.52 -16.20
CA LEU A 327 -21.73 -5.45 -16.59
C LEU A 327 -21.38 -5.60 -18.06
N LEU A 328 -21.55 -4.52 -18.83
CA LEU A 328 -21.07 -4.37 -20.19
C LEU A 328 -19.79 -3.53 -20.17
N LEU A 329 -18.73 -4.03 -20.81
CA LEU A 329 -17.51 -3.27 -21.10
C LEU A 329 -17.42 -3.08 -22.61
N VAL A 330 -17.10 -1.87 -23.06
CA VAL A 330 -16.78 -1.59 -24.47
C VAL A 330 -15.45 -0.86 -24.56
N ASP A 331 -14.47 -1.52 -25.18
CA ASP A 331 -13.22 -0.89 -25.57
C ASP A 331 -13.35 -0.30 -26.98
N GLN A 332 -12.81 0.91 -27.15
CA GLN A 332 -12.70 1.60 -28.41
C GLN A 332 -11.25 2.06 -28.62
N ILE A 333 -10.64 1.53 -29.68
CA ILE A 333 -9.26 1.78 -30.06
C ILE A 333 -9.27 2.56 -31.37
N HIS A 334 -8.75 3.78 -31.35
CA HIS A 334 -8.61 4.62 -32.53
C HIS A 334 -7.14 4.72 -32.90
N LEU A 335 -6.81 4.21 -34.08
CA LEU A 335 -5.47 4.25 -34.66
C LEU A 335 -5.25 5.53 -35.46
N GLY A 336 -4.02 6.06 -35.41
CA GLY A 336 -3.51 7.02 -36.37
C GLY A 336 -3.30 6.38 -37.74
N GLU A 337 -3.25 7.20 -38.80
CA GLU A 337 -3.10 6.72 -40.18
C GLU A 337 -1.83 5.89 -40.38
N ASP A 338 -0.74 6.26 -39.68
CA ASP A 338 0.56 5.60 -39.75
C ASP A 338 0.80 4.56 -38.63
N SER A 339 -0.25 4.15 -37.91
CA SER A 339 -0.12 3.15 -36.85
C SER A 339 0.29 1.78 -37.42
N PRO A 340 1.34 1.13 -36.88
CA PRO A 340 1.74 -0.19 -37.31
C PRO A 340 0.91 -1.31 -36.65
N LEU A 341 0.02 -0.97 -35.71
CA LEU A 341 -0.70 -1.94 -34.89
C LEU A 341 -1.72 -2.76 -35.69
N GLU A 342 -1.69 -4.07 -35.47
CA GLU A 342 -2.56 -5.05 -36.11
C GLU A 342 -3.47 -5.78 -35.11
N THR A 343 -3.06 -5.91 -33.85
CA THR A 343 -3.85 -6.60 -32.82
C THR A 343 -3.76 -5.94 -31.46
N ALA A 344 -4.82 -6.11 -30.67
CA ALA A 344 -4.85 -5.84 -29.24
C ALA A 344 -5.16 -7.13 -28.47
N ALA A 345 -4.61 -7.24 -27.26
CA ALA A 345 -4.88 -8.32 -26.31
C ALA A 345 -5.44 -7.72 -25.02
N GLY A 346 -6.66 -8.12 -24.65
CA GLY A 346 -7.31 -7.74 -23.40
C GLY A 346 -7.17 -8.83 -22.34
N PHE A 347 -6.68 -8.45 -21.15
CA PHE A 347 -6.46 -9.37 -20.04
C PHE A 347 -7.54 -9.21 -18.96
N PHE A 348 -8.00 -10.34 -18.41
CA PHE A 348 -9.01 -10.40 -17.36
C PHE A 348 -8.62 -11.43 -16.30
N HIS A 349 -8.46 -11.00 -15.06
CA HIS A 349 -7.85 -11.78 -14.00
C HIS A 349 -8.86 -12.26 -12.95
N ASN A 350 -8.57 -13.43 -12.39
CA ASN A 350 -9.07 -13.88 -11.11
C ASN A 350 -7.92 -14.52 -10.33
N VAL A 351 -7.56 -13.91 -9.21
CA VAL A 351 -6.38 -14.32 -8.45
C VAL A 351 -6.56 -15.69 -7.76
N ASP A 352 -7.79 -16.05 -7.42
CA ASP A 352 -8.07 -17.25 -6.61
C ASP A 352 -8.53 -18.45 -7.44
N PHE A 353 -9.20 -18.22 -8.57
CA PHE A 353 -9.83 -19.27 -9.38
C PHE A 353 -9.40 -19.18 -10.85
N SER A 354 -9.11 -20.32 -11.47
CA SER A 354 -8.84 -20.40 -12.90
C SER A 354 -10.11 -20.28 -13.73
N PHE A 355 -10.00 -19.67 -14.90
CA PHE A 355 -11.10 -19.60 -15.86
C PHE A 355 -11.22 -20.88 -16.68
N GLU A 356 -12.46 -21.26 -16.98
CA GLU A 356 -12.82 -22.34 -17.90
C GLU A 356 -13.42 -21.74 -19.19
N GLU A 357 -13.14 -22.37 -20.33
CA GLU A 357 -13.65 -21.96 -21.63
C GLU A 357 -15.15 -22.29 -21.79
N THR A 358 -15.88 -21.40 -22.47
CA THR A 358 -17.25 -21.68 -22.94
C THR A 358 -17.49 -21.05 -24.30
N VAL A 359 -18.46 -21.58 -25.05
CA VAL A 359 -18.95 -20.99 -26.29
C VAL A 359 -20.45 -21.22 -26.39
N VAL A 360 -21.20 -20.20 -26.79
CA VAL A 360 -22.65 -20.27 -27.01
C VAL A 360 -22.97 -19.57 -28.32
N ASP A 361 -23.62 -20.26 -29.25
CA ASP A 361 -24.01 -19.71 -30.56
C ASP A 361 -22.87 -19.01 -31.33
N GLY A 362 -21.65 -19.54 -31.22
CA GLY A 362 -20.46 -18.98 -31.86
C GLY A 362 -19.80 -17.81 -31.10
N VAL A 363 -20.37 -17.39 -29.97
CA VAL A 363 -19.80 -16.37 -29.08
C VAL A 363 -18.93 -17.05 -28.03
N HIS A 364 -17.62 -16.81 -28.11
CA HIS A 364 -16.66 -17.31 -27.14
C HIS A 364 -16.77 -16.57 -25.81
N GLY A 365 -16.43 -17.29 -24.75
CA GLY A 365 -16.52 -16.81 -23.39
C GLY A 365 -15.62 -17.59 -22.44
N ALA A 366 -15.66 -17.15 -21.19
CA ALA A 366 -14.98 -17.78 -20.08
C ALA A 366 -15.89 -17.76 -18.84
N PHE A 367 -15.68 -18.66 -17.90
CA PHE A 367 -16.39 -18.62 -16.63
C PHE A 367 -15.51 -19.11 -15.47
N ILE A 368 -15.91 -18.75 -14.25
CA ILE A 368 -15.39 -19.35 -13.02
C ILE A 368 -16.53 -20.05 -12.28
N ARG A 369 -16.18 -21.10 -11.53
CA ARG A 369 -17.11 -21.82 -10.65
C ARG A 369 -16.99 -21.31 -9.24
N GLN A 370 -18.08 -20.80 -8.70
CA GLN A 370 -18.21 -20.41 -7.30
C GLN A 370 -19.27 -21.27 -6.62
N ARG A 371 -19.34 -21.19 -5.29
CA ARG A 371 -20.29 -22.01 -4.50
C ARG A 371 -21.74 -21.68 -4.83
N ASP A 372 -22.02 -20.45 -5.20
CA ASP A 372 -23.34 -19.90 -5.50
C ASP A 372 -23.69 -19.90 -6.99
N GLY A 373 -22.80 -20.38 -7.85
CA GLY A 373 -23.09 -20.61 -9.27
C GLY A 373 -21.92 -20.31 -10.21
N LEU A 374 -22.26 -20.15 -11.48
CA LEU A 374 -21.29 -19.82 -12.53
C LEU A 374 -21.30 -18.32 -12.79
N TYR A 375 -20.11 -17.72 -12.78
CA TYR A 375 -19.90 -16.33 -13.20
C TYR A 375 -19.26 -16.36 -14.58
N LYS A 376 -19.95 -15.80 -15.57
CA LYS A 376 -19.63 -15.96 -16.99
C LYS A 376 -19.24 -14.64 -17.61
N MET A 377 -18.39 -14.68 -18.61
CA MET A 377 -18.12 -13.57 -19.51
C MET A 377 -18.12 -14.02 -20.97
N TYR A 378 -18.65 -13.18 -21.85
CA TYR A 378 -18.67 -13.39 -23.31
C TYR A 378 -18.19 -12.14 -24.01
N TRP A 379 -17.61 -12.29 -25.20
CA TRP A 379 -17.09 -11.15 -25.95
C TRP A 379 -17.28 -11.30 -27.45
N MET A 380 -17.34 -10.18 -28.14
CA MET A 380 -17.26 -10.10 -29.60
C MET A 380 -16.83 -8.69 -30.01
N ASP A 381 -16.26 -8.57 -31.20
CA ASP A 381 -15.98 -7.29 -31.81
C ASP A 381 -17.23 -6.66 -32.45
N ASP A 382 -17.14 -5.42 -32.92
CA ASP A 382 -18.26 -4.71 -33.55
C ASP A 382 -18.72 -5.25 -34.92
N THR A 383 -18.07 -6.31 -35.43
CA THR A 383 -18.55 -7.09 -36.59
C THR A 383 -19.33 -8.34 -36.18
N GLY A 384 -19.42 -8.61 -34.87
CA GLY A 384 -20.01 -9.83 -34.31
C GLY A 384 -19.04 -11.02 -34.30
N TYR A 385 -17.78 -10.84 -34.70
CA TYR A 385 -16.78 -11.90 -34.63
C TYR A 385 -16.26 -12.04 -33.20
N SER A 386 -16.18 -13.29 -32.73
CA SER A 386 -15.71 -13.63 -31.39
C SER A 386 -14.55 -14.61 -31.50
N GLU A 387 -13.34 -14.13 -31.22
CA GLU A 387 -12.15 -14.99 -31.23
C GLU A 387 -12.04 -15.80 -29.93
N LYS A 388 -11.54 -17.03 -30.02
CA LYS A 388 -11.28 -17.86 -28.84
C LYS A 388 -10.16 -17.24 -27.98
N GLY A 389 -10.46 -17.04 -26.71
CA GLY A 389 -9.49 -16.55 -25.72
C GLY A 389 -8.46 -17.60 -25.34
N THR A 390 -7.30 -17.14 -24.88
CA THR A 390 -6.25 -18.00 -24.30
C THR A 390 -6.29 -17.91 -22.77
N PHE A 391 -6.01 -19.03 -22.10
CA PHE A 391 -6.16 -19.16 -20.65
C PHE A 391 -4.82 -19.49 -20.03
N ALA A 392 -4.48 -18.83 -18.93
CA ALA A 392 -3.23 -19.09 -18.23
C ALA A 392 -3.39 -19.03 -16.71
N SER A 393 -2.63 -19.90 -16.03
CA SER A 393 -2.40 -19.87 -14.59
C SER A 393 -0.91 -19.68 -14.40
N VAL A 394 -0.51 -18.53 -13.86
CA VAL A 394 0.88 -18.12 -13.77
C VAL A 394 1.28 -17.98 -12.31
N THR A 395 2.43 -18.54 -11.96
CA THR A 395 3.04 -18.35 -10.63
C THR A 395 3.99 -17.16 -10.63
N TYR A 396 4.04 -16.41 -9.53
CA TYR A 396 5.01 -15.31 -9.43
C TYR A 396 6.44 -15.79 -9.16
N PRO A 397 7.46 -15.01 -9.57
CA PRO A 397 8.84 -15.29 -9.25
C PRO A 397 9.09 -15.44 -7.75
N ARG A 398 10.16 -16.13 -7.38
CA ARG A 398 10.56 -16.25 -5.97
C ARG A 398 10.83 -14.84 -5.39
N GLY A 399 10.26 -14.56 -4.22
CA GLY A 399 10.39 -13.28 -3.53
C GLY A 399 9.07 -12.54 -3.38
N TYR A 400 8.07 -12.87 -4.21
CA TYR A 400 6.71 -12.38 -4.02
C TYR A 400 5.94 -13.23 -2.98
N PRO A 401 5.11 -12.60 -2.12
CA PRO A 401 4.43 -13.29 -1.02
C PRO A 401 3.18 -14.08 -1.45
N TYR A 402 2.73 -13.93 -2.70
CA TYR A 402 1.52 -14.58 -3.23
C TYR A 402 1.84 -15.53 -4.39
N ASN A 403 1.00 -16.55 -4.54
CA ASN A 403 1.25 -17.66 -5.46
C ASN A 403 1.30 -17.22 -6.93
N GLY A 404 0.50 -16.22 -7.33
CA GLY A 404 0.36 -15.79 -8.71
C GLY A 404 -1.09 -15.43 -9.04
N THR A 405 -1.48 -15.56 -10.31
CA THR A 405 -2.82 -15.18 -10.81
C THR A 405 -3.26 -16.07 -11.96
N ASN A 406 -4.57 -16.07 -12.25
CA ASN A 406 -5.15 -16.71 -13.43
C ASN A 406 -5.77 -15.64 -14.32
N TYR A 407 -5.65 -15.79 -15.63
CA TYR A 407 -6.25 -14.85 -16.56
C TYR A 407 -6.74 -15.47 -17.85
N VAL A 408 -7.68 -14.76 -18.46
CA VAL A 408 -8.06 -14.90 -19.87
C VAL A 408 -7.39 -13.77 -20.64
N ASN A 409 -6.78 -14.10 -21.77
CA ASN A 409 -6.28 -13.17 -22.77
C ASN A 409 -7.14 -13.28 -24.04
N VAL A 410 -7.86 -12.21 -24.34
CA VAL A 410 -8.75 -12.07 -25.50
C VAL A 410 -8.07 -11.21 -26.56
N THR A 411 -7.67 -11.83 -27.67
CA THR A 411 -7.10 -11.12 -28.81
C THR A 411 -8.20 -10.52 -29.69
N THR A 412 -7.96 -9.35 -30.26
CA THR A 412 -8.83 -8.69 -31.23
C THR A 412 -8.00 -8.11 -32.35
N HIS A 413 -8.37 -8.42 -33.59
CA HIS A 413 -7.78 -7.80 -34.77
C HIS A 413 -8.22 -6.34 -34.88
N LEU A 414 -7.24 -5.45 -35.07
CA LEU A 414 -7.47 -4.03 -35.18
C LEU A 414 -7.84 -3.67 -36.63
N ARG A 415 -9.06 -3.16 -36.81
CA ARG A 415 -9.53 -2.53 -38.04
C ARG A 415 -9.24 -1.04 -37.99
N SER A 416 -8.58 -0.54 -39.03
CA SER A 416 -8.34 0.90 -39.18
C SER A 416 -9.59 1.62 -39.68
N PRO A 417 -9.90 2.83 -39.20
CA PRO A 417 -9.18 3.56 -38.15
C PRO A 417 -9.65 3.22 -36.74
N ILE A 418 -10.83 2.64 -36.58
CA ILE A 418 -11.49 2.41 -35.28
C ILE A 418 -11.84 0.94 -35.14
N THR A 419 -11.44 0.36 -34.01
CA THR A 419 -11.85 -0.97 -33.58
C THR A 419 -12.62 -0.86 -32.28
N ARG A 420 -13.72 -1.60 -32.18
CA ARG A 420 -14.49 -1.71 -30.92
C ARG A 420 -14.73 -3.16 -30.58
N ALA A 421 -14.60 -3.49 -29.30
CA ALA A 421 -14.89 -4.81 -28.76
C ALA A 421 -15.73 -4.67 -27.50
N ALA A 422 -16.75 -5.51 -27.36
CA ALA A 422 -17.56 -5.54 -26.15
C ALA A 422 -17.45 -6.88 -25.42
N TYR A 423 -17.53 -6.77 -24.09
CA TYR A 423 -17.43 -7.85 -23.15
C TYR A 423 -18.60 -7.77 -22.18
N LEU A 424 -19.31 -8.86 -21.99
CA LEU A 424 -20.47 -8.95 -21.12
C LEU A 424 -20.16 -9.88 -19.96
N PHE A 425 -20.25 -9.38 -18.72
CA PHE A 425 -19.99 -10.11 -17.48
C PHE A 425 -21.31 -10.38 -16.74
N ILE A 426 -21.55 -11.63 -16.38
CA ILE A 426 -22.87 -12.15 -15.97
C ILE A 426 -22.72 -12.90 -14.65
N GLY A 427 -23.48 -12.48 -13.64
CA GLY A 427 -23.65 -13.20 -12.37
C GLY A 427 -24.65 -14.36 -12.48
N PRO A 428 -24.66 -15.27 -11.50
CA PRO A 428 -25.36 -16.56 -11.60
C PRO A 428 -26.88 -16.45 -11.68
N SER A 429 -27.48 -15.33 -11.26
CA SER A 429 -28.94 -15.14 -11.30
C SER A 429 -29.47 -14.64 -12.65
N ILE A 430 -28.62 -14.30 -13.62
CA ILE A 430 -29.05 -13.77 -14.91
C ILE A 430 -28.85 -14.81 -16.00
N ASP A 431 -29.93 -15.06 -16.75
CA ASP A 431 -29.91 -15.83 -17.98
C ASP A 431 -29.97 -14.89 -19.19
N VAL A 432 -28.83 -14.76 -19.89
CA VAL A 432 -28.73 -13.95 -21.12
C VAL A 432 -29.12 -14.82 -22.30
N GLN A 433 -30.15 -14.39 -23.04
CA GLN A 433 -30.72 -15.10 -24.18
C GLN A 433 -30.22 -14.56 -25.53
N SER A 434 -29.85 -13.28 -25.57
CA SER A 434 -29.29 -12.64 -26.76
C SER A 434 -28.26 -11.59 -26.37
N PHE A 435 -27.17 -11.55 -27.12
CA PHE A 435 -26.14 -10.53 -27.04
C PHE A 435 -25.69 -10.22 -28.48
N SER A 436 -26.07 -9.05 -28.99
CA SER A 436 -25.73 -8.63 -30.35
C SER A 436 -25.14 -7.23 -30.36
N ILE A 437 -24.25 -7.01 -31.33
CA ILE A 437 -23.53 -5.75 -31.50
C ILE A 437 -23.62 -5.34 -32.96
N HIS A 438 -23.95 -4.07 -33.17
CA HIS A 438 -23.94 -3.46 -34.48
C HIS A 438 -23.29 -2.08 -34.38
N GLY A 439 -22.27 -1.84 -35.18
CA GLY A 439 -21.60 -0.55 -35.22
C GLY A 439 -21.51 0.02 -36.62
N ASP A 440 -21.55 1.34 -36.71
CA ASP A 440 -21.15 2.10 -37.89
C ASP A 440 -19.93 2.99 -37.56
N SER A 441 -19.58 3.93 -38.44
CA SER A 441 -18.42 4.80 -38.23
C SER A 441 -18.56 5.76 -37.03
N GLN A 442 -19.77 6.06 -36.57
CA GLN A 442 -20.06 7.07 -35.54
C GLN A 442 -20.62 6.48 -34.25
N GLN A 443 -21.31 5.35 -34.33
CA GLN A 443 -22.07 4.78 -33.23
C GLN A 443 -21.84 3.27 -33.11
N LEU A 444 -21.88 2.78 -31.87
CA LEU A 444 -21.93 1.36 -31.53
C LEU A 444 -23.19 1.09 -30.70
N ASP A 445 -23.95 0.10 -31.15
CA ASP A 445 -25.18 -0.36 -30.53
C ASP A 445 -24.95 -1.76 -29.97
N VAL A 446 -25.26 -1.93 -28.69
CA VAL A 446 -25.20 -3.22 -28.01
C VAL A 446 -26.58 -3.56 -27.48
N PHE A 447 -27.15 -4.68 -27.95
CA PHE A 447 -28.45 -5.18 -27.52
C PHE A 447 -28.26 -6.46 -26.70
N ILE A 448 -28.84 -6.47 -25.50
CA ILE A 448 -28.78 -7.61 -24.58
C ILE A 448 -30.19 -7.94 -24.13
N ALA A 449 -30.64 -9.16 -24.37
CA ALA A 449 -31.90 -9.67 -23.84
C ALA A 449 -31.61 -10.75 -22.79
N THR A 450 -32.27 -10.64 -21.65
CA THR A 450 -32.29 -11.65 -20.61
C THR A 450 -33.68 -12.29 -20.53
N GLY A 451 -33.84 -13.33 -19.72
CA GLY A 451 -35.16 -13.93 -19.48
C GLY A 451 -36.21 -12.96 -18.88
N GLU A 452 -35.78 -11.83 -18.31
CA GLU A 452 -36.65 -10.87 -17.62
C GLU A 452 -36.63 -9.46 -18.23
N HIS A 453 -35.50 -9.03 -18.81
CA HIS A 453 -35.25 -7.64 -19.20
C HIS A 453 -34.59 -7.53 -20.58
N ALA A 454 -34.76 -6.37 -21.21
CA ALA A 454 -34.06 -6.00 -22.43
C ALA A 454 -33.26 -4.69 -22.24
N TYR A 455 -32.01 -4.70 -22.67
CA TYR A 455 -31.11 -3.56 -22.58
C TYR A 455 -30.60 -3.19 -23.98
N ALA A 456 -30.58 -1.90 -24.29
CA ALA A 456 -29.91 -1.35 -25.45
C ALA A 456 -28.94 -0.25 -25.01
N THR A 457 -27.66 -0.36 -25.38
CA THR A 457 -26.64 0.64 -25.07
C THR A 457 -26.11 1.23 -26.37
N TYR A 458 -26.08 2.55 -26.44
CA TYR A 458 -25.58 3.33 -27.57
C TYR A 458 -24.37 4.14 -27.12
N LEU A 459 -23.25 3.99 -27.83
CA LEU A 459 -22.00 4.70 -27.59
C LEU A 459 -21.55 5.41 -28.87
N TRP A 460 -20.97 6.59 -28.74
CA TRP A 460 -20.48 7.37 -29.89
C TRP A 460 -18.96 7.44 -29.93
N THR A 461 -18.42 7.38 -31.14
CA THR A 461 -16.99 7.19 -31.41
C THR A 461 -16.14 8.45 -31.20
N GLY A 462 -16.73 9.65 -31.23
CA GLY A 462 -16.00 10.92 -31.14
C GLY A 462 -16.40 11.79 -29.95
N GLU A 463 -15.51 12.71 -29.57
CA GLU A 463 -15.86 13.89 -28.77
C GLU A 463 -16.17 15.05 -29.74
N THR A 464 -17.26 14.97 -30.50
CA THR A 464 -17.68 16.13 -31.32
C THR A 464 -18.51 17.08 -30.45
N THR A 465 -18.23 18.39 -30.55
CA THR A 465 -18.96 19.44 -29.82
C THR A 465 -20.46 19.50 -30.13
N GLU A 466 -20.92 18.80 -31.16
CA GLU A 466 -22.33 18.65 -31.54
C GLU A 466 -23.02 17.46 -30.88
N GLN A 467 -22.26 16.46 -30.38
CA GLN A 467 -22.81 15.30 -29.68
C GLN A 467 -23.09 15.63 -28.21
N LEU A 468 -24.38 15.70 -27.88
CA LEU A 468 -24.86 16.04 -26.53
C LEU A 468 -24.64 14.92 -25.50
N ALA A 469 -24.34 13.68 -25.90
CA ALA A 469 -24.27 12.53 -25.01
C ALA A 469 -23.04 11.64 -25.19
N LEU A 470 -22.54 11.09 -24.08
CA LEU A 470 -21.43 10.12 -24.03
C LEU A 470 -21.94 8.69 -24.22
N ALA A 471 -23.08 8.37 -23.61
CA ALA A 471 -23.77 7.10 -23.74
C ALA A 471 -25.28 7.26 -23.54
N GLN A 472 -26.06 6.38 -24.15
CA GLN A 472 -27.49 6.22 -23.88
C GLN A 472 -27.77 4.75 -23.57
N VAL A 473 -28.51 4.50 -22.49
CA VAL A 473 -28.97 3.17 -22.10
C VAL A 473 -30.49 3.17 -22.12
N ILE A 474 -31.09 2.16 -22.74
CA ILE A 474 -32.52 1.85 -22.63
C ILE A 474 -32.62 0.55 -21.85
N ALA A 475 -33.14 0.61 -20.63
CA ALA A 475 -33.45 -0.57 -19.82
C ALA A 475 -34.98 -0.74 -19.82
N ASP A 476 -35.46 -1.76 -20.52
CA ASP A 476 -36.87 -1.98 -20.85
C ASP A 476 -37.53 -0.76 -21.50
N ARG A 477 -38.24 0.06 -20.72
CA ARG A 477 -38.90 1.29 -21.17
C ARG A 477 -38.20 2.56 -20.68
N GLN A 478 -37.19 2.42 -19.83
CA GLN A 478 -36.51 3.54 -19.20
C GLN A 478 -35.32 3.98 -20.05
N LYS A 479 -35.41 5.21 -20.56
CA LYS A 479 -34.30 5.87 -21.24
C LYS A 479 -33.41 6.59 -20.23
N ILE A 480 -32.13 6.24 -20.21
CA ILE A 480 -31.10 6.80 -19.33
C ILE A 480 -30.04 7.44 -20.21
N LEU A 481 -29.87 8.75 -20.10
CA LEU A 481 -28.88 9.51 -20.85
C LEU A 481 -27.72 9.90 -19.94
N PHE A 482 -26.50 9.59 -20.38
CA PHE A 482 -25.24 10.04 -19.81
C PHE A 482 -24.67 11.13 -20.72
N ASP A 483 -24.96 12.39 -20.39
CA ASP A 483 -24.49 13.55 -21.13
C ASP A 483 -23.18 14.10 -20.56
N TRP A 484 -22.70 15.23 -21.08
CA TRP A 484 -21.49 15.90 -20.60
C TRP A 484 -21.56 16.41 -19.15
N SER A 485 -22.72 16.37 -18.48
CA SER A 485 -22.79 16.57 -17.03
C SER A 485 -22.07 15.46 -16.25
N SER A 486 -21.94 14.28 -16.86
CA SER A 486 -21.17 13.13 -16.33
C SER A 486 -19.66 13.33 -16.42
N ALA A 487 -19.21 14.33 -17.18
CA ALA A 487 -17.80 14.52 -17.49
C ALA A 487 -17.03 15.10 -16.30
N ILE A 488 -15.87 14.52 -16.04
CA ILE A 488 -14.99 14.93 -14.94
C ILE A 488 -14.08 16.05 -15.42
N LYS A 489 -14.12 17.18 -14.72
CA LYS A 489 -13.24 18.32 -14.99
C LYS A 489 -11.93 18.16 -14.23
N SER A 490 -10.80 18.32 -14.91
CA SER A 490 -9.50 18.38 -14.25
C SER A 490 -9.33 19.72 -13.52
N THR A 491 -9.07 19.69 -12.22
CA THR A 491 -8.74 20.87 -11.42
C THR A 491 -7.25 20.91 -11.10
N VAL A 492 -6.67 22.11 -11.20
CA VAL A 492 -5.28 22.35 -10.76
C VAL A 492 -5.32 22.85 -9.33
N VAL A 493 -4.67 22.11 -8.42
CA VAL A 493 -4.52 22.54 -7.03
C VAL A 493 -3.32 23.50 -6.93
N PRO A 494 -3.48 24.70 -6.35
CA PRO A 494 -2.38 25.66 -6.21
C PRO A 494 -1.31 25.14 -5.25
N GLU A 495 -0.08 25.66 -5.39
CA GLU A 495 0.99 25.41 -4.41
C GLU A 495 0.61 25.99 -3.04
N VAL A 496 0.94 25.28 -1.96
CA VAL A 496 0.73 25.78 -0.60
C VAL A 496 1.56 27.03 -0.38
N LYS A 497 0.88 28.15 -0.07
CA LYS A 497 1.52 29.42 0.23
C LYS A 497 2.44 29.29 1.45
N ASP A 498 3.59 29.97 1.38
CA ASP A 498 4.58 30.03 2.47
C ASP A 498 5.03 28.65 2.99
N TYR A 499 5.08 27.65 2.10
CA TYR A 499 5.38 26.26 2.45
C TYR A 499 6.67 26.09 3.29
N ALA A 500 7.71 26.86 2.98
CA ALA A 500 8.98 26.85 3.73
C ALA A 500 8.81 27.40 5.16
N ALA A 501 8.05 28.49 5.31
CA ALA A 501 7.80 29.12 6.59
C ALA A 501 6.94 28.25 7.51
N ILE A 502 5.96 27.52 6.96
CA ILE A 502 5.13 26.56 7.73
C ILE A 502 6.03 25.53 8.43
N VAL A 503 6.99 24.96 7.70
CA VAL A 503 7.93 23.98 8.27
C VAL A 503 8.83 24.63 9.31
N GLU A 504 9.40 25.80 9.02
CA GLU A 504 10.31 26.49 9.94
C GLU A 504 9.61 26.91 11.25
N GLN A 505 8.35 27.32 11.17
CA GLN A 505 7.53 27.62 12.35
C GLN A 505 7.34 26.37 13.22
N ASN A 506 6.92 25.24 12.64
CA ASN A 506 6.75 23.98 13.38
C ASN A 506 8.06 23.50 14.02
N LEU A 507 9.22 23.73 13.37
CA LEU A 507 10.53 23.40 13.95
C LEU A 507 10.90 24.27 15.18
N GLN A 508 10.22 25.38 15.45
CA GLN A 508 10.48 26.14 16.70
C GLN A 508 9.87 25.47 17.93
N HIS A 509 8.83 24.65 17.76
CA HIS A 509 7.99 24.15 18.86
C HIS A 509 8.72 23.15 19.78
N PHE A 510 9.66 22.35 19.26
CA PHE A 510 10.39 21.39 20.10
C PHE A 510 11.44 22.06 20.99
N LYS A 511 12.01 23.20 20.57
CA LYS A 511 13.09 23.90 21.28
C LYS A 511 12.79 24.17 22.77
N PRO A 512 11.64 24.80 23.15
CA PRO A 512 11.33 25.06 24.56
C PRO A 512 11.16 23.79 25.40
N VAL A 513 10.70 22.69 24.80
CA VAL A 513 10.54 21.40 25.49
C VAL A 513 11.90 20.85 25.93
N PHE A 514 12.88 20.87 25.01
CA PHE A 514 14.24 20.46 25.34
C PHE A 514 14.91 21.38 26.35
N GLN A 515 14.72 22.70 26.24
CA GLN A 515 15.23 23.66 27.23
C GLN A 515 14.64 23.44 28.63
N LEU A 516 13.35 23.08 28.72
CA LEU A 516 12.70 22.74 29.98
C LEU A 516 13.28 21.46 30.60
N LEU A 517 13.48 20.41 29.80
CA LEU A 517 14.09 19.16 30.26
C LEU A 517 15.51 19.38 30.76
N GLU A 518 16.32 20.15 30.02
CA GLU A 518 17.66 20.54 30.44
C GLU A 518 17.64 21.25 31.79
N LYS A 519 16.76 22.26 31.94
CA LYS A 519 16.58 22.99 33.21
C LYS A 519 16.19 22.07 34.36
N GLN A 520 15.28 21.12 34.14
CA GLN A 520 14.84 20.18 35.17
C GLN A 520 15.94 19.20 35.57
N ILE A 521 16.69 18.67 34.61
CA ILE A 521 17.83 17.76 34.85
C ILE A 521 18.90 18.51 35.65
N LEU A 522 19.30 19.70 35.21
CA LEU A 522 20.29 20.51 35.92
C LEU A 522 19.82 20.90 37.32
N SER A 523 18.53 21.19 37.51
CA SER A 523 17.96 21.47 38.84
C SER A 523 18.02 20.25 39.76
N ARG A 524 17.70 19.05 39.27
CA ARG A 524 17.78 17.82 40.07
C ARG A 524 19.22 17.47 40.43
N VAL A 525 20.13 17.62 39.46
CA VAL A 525 21.57 17.38 39.64
C VAL A 525 22.18 18.34 40.66
N ARG A 526 21.86 19.65 40.57
CA ARG A 526 22.37 20.68 41.48
C ARG A 526 21.78 20.60 42.90
N ASN A 527 20.58 20.05 43.06
CA ASN A 527 19.92 19.92 44.35
C ASN A 527 20.31 18.66 45.15
N THR A 528 21.06 17.73 44.54
CA THR A 528 21.58 16.55 45.25
C THR A 528 23.00 16.79 45.74
N ALA A 529 23.18 16.84 47.07
CA ALA A 529 24.48 16.67 47.73
C ALA A 529 25.20 15.36 47.32
N SER A 530 24.50 14.42 46.68
CA SER A 530 25.08 13.19 46.12
C SER A 530 25.87 13.41 44.83
N PHE A 531 25.69 14.51 44.10
CA PHE A 531 26.46 14.75 42.86
C PHE A 531 27.94 14.99 43.15
N ARG A 532 28.26 15.67 44.25
CA ARG A 532 29.64 15.84 44.74
C ARG A 532 30.28 14.48 45.07
N LYS A 533 29.54 13.62 45.79
CA LYS A 533 29.97 12.26 46.15
C LYS A 533 30.08 11.30 44.96
N THR A 534 29.24 11.49 43.94
CA THR A 534 29.20 10.65 42.74
C THR A 534 30.28 11.07 41.73
N ALA A 535 30.49 12.39 41.57
CA ALA A 535 31.60 12.94 40.81
C ALA A 535 32.94 12.57 41.47
N GLU A 536 33.09 12.70 42.79
CA GLU A 536 34.28 12.25 43.53
C GLU A 536 34.54 10.74 43.38
N ARG A 537 33.48 9.91 43.30
CA ARG A 537 33.62 8.46 43.06
C ARG A 537 34.04 8.11 41.63
N LEU A 538 33.50 8.82 40.64
CA LEU A 538 33.86 8.63 39.22
C LEU A 538 35.26 9.16 38.92
N LEU A 539 35.69 10.22 39.61
CA LEU A 539 37.02 10.84 39.45
C LEU A 539 38.15 10.02 40.09
N ARG A 540 37.87 9.14 41.07
CA ARG A 540 38.88 8.19 41.60
C ARG A 540 39.38 7.16 40.58
N PHE A 541 38.73 7.04 39.41
CA PHE A 541 39.12 6.12 38.34
C PHE A 541 39.91 6.78 37.20
N SER A 542 40.11 8.10 37.23
CA SER A 542 40.82 8.83 36.17
C SER A 542 42.02 9.56 36.76
N ASP A 543 43.19 8.94 36.71
CA ASP A 543 44.47 9.63 36.94
C ASP A 543 44.63 10.77 35.94
N LYS A 544 44.58 12.03 36.42
CA LYS A 544 45.40 13.16 35.96
C LYS A 544 44.97 14.48 36.63
N ARG A 545 45.95 15.14 37.24
CA ARG A 545 45.95 16.52 37.80
C ARG A 545 45.26 17.64 37.00
N GLN A 546 44.89 17.42 35.74
CA GLN A 546 44.24 18.43 34.89
C GLN A 546 42.74 18.64 35.22
N THR A 547 42.14 17.75 36.02
CA THR A 547 40.70 17.80 36.32
C THR A 547 40.37 18.69 37.52
N GLU A 548 41.28 18.86 38.49
CA GLU A 548 41.09 19.78 39.63
C GLU A 548 41.06 21.25 39.19
N GLU A 549 41.97 21.67 38.29
CA GLU A 549 42.00 23.04 37.75
C GLU A 549 40.74 23.38 36.93
N ALA A 550 40.17 22.39 36.23
CA ALA A 550 38.92 22.58 35.47
C ALA A 550 37.72 22.75 36.39
N ILE A 551 37.71 22.04 37.53
CA ILE A 551 36.66 22.11 38.54
C ILE A 551 36.74 23.44 39.30
N ASP A 552 37.92 23.89 39.73
CA ASP A 552 38.09 25.18 40.42
C ASP A 552 37.72 26.38 39.53
N ARG A 553 37.98 26.32 38.22
CA ARG A 553 37.53 27.35 37.27
C ARG A 553 36.00 27.41 37.16
N ILE A 554 35.32 26.27 37.14
CA ILE A 554 33.85 26.20 37.08
C ILE A 554 33.23 26.70 38.40
N PHE A 555 33.87 26.42 39.54
CA PHE A 555 33.41 26.88 40.85
C PHE A 555 33.71 28.37 41.11
N ALA A 556 34.81 28.93 40.61
CA ALA A 556 35.12 30.36 40.70
C ALA A 556 34.13 31.23 39.91
N ILE A 557 33.68 30.75 38.73
CA ILE A 557 32.67 31.41 37.89
C ILE A 557 31.29 31.40 38.58
N SER A 558 30.97 30.31 39.31
CA SER A 558 29.74 30.18 40.09
C SER A 558 29.67 31.10 41.31
N GLN A 559 30.79 31.30 42.03
CA GLN A 559 30.82 32.19 43.20
C GLN A 559 30.79 33.68 42.82
N GLN A 560 31.41 34.07 41.69
CA GLN A 560 31.34 35.46 41.21
C GLN A 560 29.94 35.86 40.71
N GLN A 561 29.15 34.91 40.19
CA GLN A 561 27.74 35.15 39.84
C GLN A 561 26.84 35.37 41.08
N GLN A 562 27.16 34.76 42.22
CA GLN A 562 26.44 34.99 43.48
C GLN A 562 26.74 36.37 44.11
N GLN A 563 27.97 36.89 44.00
CA GLN A 563 28.32 38.22 44.54
C GLN A 563 27.74 39.40 43.73
N GLN A 564 27.47 39.22 42.43
CA GLN A 564 26.83 40.26 41.61
C GLN A 564 25.30 40.31 41.72
N GLN A 565 24.65 39.25 42.21
CA GLN A 565 23.20 39.28 42.48
C GLN A 565 22.83 39.87 43.85
N GLN A 566 23.76 39.92 44.81
CA GLN A 566 23.52 40.52 46.14
C GLN A 566 23.84 42.02 46.26
N SER A 567 24.44 42.66 45.24
CA SER A 567 24.90 44.07 45.33
C SER A 567 24.05 45.10 44.58
N LYS A 568 22.85 44.75 44.08
CA LYS A 568 21.88 45.73 43.55
C LYS A 568 20.98 46.33 44.66
N SER A 569 21.60 46.98 45.63
CA SER A 569 20.91 47.97 46.48
C SER A 569 21.89 49.02 47.03
N LYS A 570 22.39 49.93 46.17
CA LYS A 570 22.54 51.38 46.44
C LYS A 570 23.50 52.07 45.44
N LYS A 571 22.98 53.16 44.85
CA LYS A 571 23.61 54.39 44.34
C LYS A 571 24.35 54.41 42.99
N ASN A 572 24.21 55.60 42.40
CA ASN A 572 24.33 56.05 41.02
C ASN A 572 25.70 56.65 40.64
N ARG A 573 25.93 56.73 39.32
CA ARG A 573 26.73 57.70 38.53
C ARG A 573 28.28 57.64 38.59
N ARG A 574 28.90 57.16 37.50
CA ARG A 574 29.69 57.92 36.50
C ARG A 574 30.25 56.98 35.42
N GLY A 575 30.32 57.47 34.17
CA GLY A 575 30.57 56.67 32.97
C GLY A 575 32.03 56.34 32.67
N GLY A 576 32.20 55.52 31.62
CA GLY A 576 33.46 55.30 30.91
C GLY A 576 33.82 53.84 30.68
N LYS A 577 33.82 53.44 29.39
CA LYS A 577 34.34 52.19 28.78
C LYS A 577 33.46 50.94 28.87
N ARG A 578 32.67 50.72 27.80
CA ARG A 578 32.16 49.41 27.39
C ARG A 578 33.35 48.47 27.12
N TYR A 579 33.59 47.51 28.02
CA TYR A 579 34.40 46.33 27.73
C TYR A 579 33.45 45.15 27.47
N LYS A 580 33.56 44.57 26.26
CA LYS A 580 32.95 43.29 25.89
C LYS A 580 33.53 42.18 26.77
N PHE A 581 32.69 41.36 27.37
CA PHE A 581 33.05 39.97 27.68
C PHE A 581 31.93 39.06 27.21
N VAL A 582 32.36 38.04 26.48
CA VAL A 582 31.63 37.25 25.49
C VAL A 582 31.07 35.99 26.14
N ASP A 583 29.95 35.54 25.58
CA ASP A 583 29.39 34.20 25.67
C ASP A 583 30.47 33.11 25.77
N ALA A 584 30.64 32.53 26.96
CA ALA A 584 31.57 31.43 27.21
C ALA A 584 30.84 30.15 27.65
N VAL A 585 29.62 29.94 27.16
CA VAL A 585 29.03 28.62 27.01
C VAL A 585 28.74 28.48 25.52
N PRO A 586 29.23 27.44 24.82
CA PRO A 586 28.91 27.29 23.42
C PRO A 586 27.39 27.18 23.31
N ASP A 587 26.77 28.07 22.55
CA ASP A 587 25.36 27.96 22.23
C ASP A 587 25.18 26.66 21.45
N ILE A 588 24.74 25.62 22.15
CA ILE A 588 24.54 24.27 21.62
C ILE A 588 23.57 24.33 20.46
N PHE A 589 22.61 25.27 20.44
CA PHE A 589 21.69 25.46 19.32
C PHE A 589 22.37 26.12 18.12
N ALA A 590 23.27 27.08 18.31
CA ALA A 590 24.10 27.61 17.22
C ALA A 590 25.07 26.55 16.66
N GLN A 591 25.61 25.68 17.52
CA GLN A 591 26.45 24.56 17.08
C GLN A 591 25.65 23.48 16.38
N ILE A 592 24.44 23.16 16.84
CA ILE A 592 23.50 22.26 16.16
C ILE A 592 23.07 22.87 14.83
N GLU A 593 22.79 24.17 14.74
CA GLU A 593 22.40 24.84 13.49
C GLU A 593 23.55 24.85 12.46
N VAL A 594 24.79 25.08 12.92
CA VAL A 594 25.98 24.98 12.06
C VAL A 594 26.25 23.53 11.64
N ASN A 595 26.06 22.56 12.54
CA ASN A 595 26.16 21.14 12.20
C ASN A 595 25.03 20.70 11.27
N GLU A 596 23.81 21.19 11.44
CA GLU A 596 22.67 20.89 10.59
C GLU A 596 22.85 21.51 9.20
N LYS A 597 23.41 22.74 9.10
CA LYS A 597 23.82 23.34 7.82
C LYS A 597 24.90 22.49 7.13
N LYS A 598 25.91 22.02 7.88
CA LYS A 598 26.95 21.11 7.35
C LYS A 598 26.38 19.76 6.94
N ILE A 599 25.45 19.20 7.71
CA ILE A 599 24.78 17.93 7.41
C ILE A 599 23.85 18.10 6.21
N ARG A 600 23.12 19.21 6.07
CA ARG A 600 22.30 19.53 4.89
C ARG A 600 23.15 19.69 3.63
N GLN A 601 24.31 20.37 3.73
CA GLN A 601 25.25 20.45 2.61
C GLN A 601 25.83 19.07 2.25
N LYS A 602 26.22 18.27 3.25
CA LYS A 602 26.67 16.89 3.01
C LYS A 602 25.58 16.00 2.44
N ALA A 603 24.35 16.10 2.92
CA ALA A 603 23.18 15.37 2.42
C ALA A 603 22.80 15.82 1.01
N GLN A 604 22.94 17.10 0.67
CA GLN A 604 22.77 17.59 -0.71
C GLN A 604 23.85 17.03 -1.65
N ILE A 605 25.10 16.93 -1.19
CA ILE A 605 26.21 16.36 -1.95
C ILE A 605 26.07 14.83 -2.09
N LEU A 606 25.63 14.14 -1.04
CA LEU A 606 25.33 12.69 -1.05
C LEU A 606 24.15 12.37 -1.94
N ALA A 607 23.07 13.14 -1.83
CA ALA A 607 21.93 12.97 -2.71
C ALA A 607 22.34 13.23 -4.17
N GLN A 608 23.21 14.22 -4.45
CA GLN A 608 23.77 14.42 -5.80
C GLN A 608 24.63 13.26 -6.32
N LYS A 609 25.05 12.34 -5.44
CA LYS A 609 25.88 11.16 -5.76
C LYS A 609 25.14 9.81 -5.68
N GLU A 610 23.85 9.78 -5.35
CA GLU A 610 23.08 8.53 -5.28
C GLU A 610 22.79 7.96 -6.69
N LEU A 611 23.59 6.97 -7.06
CA LEU A 611 23.21 5.79 -7.84
C LEU A 611 22.47 4.79 -6.91
N PRO A 612 21.74 3.80 -7.46
CA PRO A 612 20.42 3.39 -6.96
C PRO A 612 20.41 2.78 -5.56
N ILE A 613 19.24 2.94 -4.93
CA ILE A 613 18.83 2.45 -3.61
C ILE A 613 19.15 0.95 -3.49
N ASP A 614 19.72 0.55 -2.35
CA ASP A 614 20.04 -0.83 -2.01
C ASP A 614 18.77 -1.70 -2.04
N GLU A 615 18.68 -2.52 -3.08
CA GLU A 615 17.52 -3.31 -3.45
C GLU A 615 17.20 -4.42 -2.42
N ASP A 616 18.12 -4.74 -1.51
CA ASP A 616 18.02 -5.88 -0.58
C ASP A 616 17.46 -5.50 0.81
N GLU A 617 17.53 -4.24 1.25
CA GLU A 617 17.04 -3.83 2.59
C GLU A 617 15.51 -3.83 2.68
N GLU A 618 14.81 -3.34 1.65
CA GLU A 618 13.34 -3.30 1.61
C GLU A 618 12.72 -4.70 1.54
N MET A 619 13.47 -5.67 1.00
CA MET A 619 13.04 -7.05 0.88
C MET A 619 13.25 -7.84 2.17
N LYS A 620 14.23 -7.48 3.02
CA LYS A 620 14.40 -8.09 4.35
C LYS A 620 13.19 -7.82 5.25
N ASP A 621 12.65 -6.61 5.22
CA ASP A 621 11.46 -6.23 6.01
C ASP A 621 10.17 -6.92 5.55
N LEU A 622 10.13 -7.53 4.36
CA LEU A 622 9.01 -8.33 3.85
C LEU A 622 9.28 -9.85 3.97
N LEU A 623 10.51 -10.29 3.73
CA LEU A 623 10.92 -11.70 3.76
C LEU A 623 11.07 -12.27 5.18
N ASP A 624 11.40 -11.45 6.18
CA ASP A 624 11.48 -11.92 7.58
C ASP A 624 10.11 -12.27 8.18
N PHE A 625 9.01 -12.10 7.44
CA PHE A 625 7.65 -12.30 7.94
C PHE A 625 6.76 -13.24 7.10
N ALA A 626 7.26 -13.81 6.00
CA ALA A 626 6.60 -14.87 5.25
C ALA A 626 7.14 -16.24 5.70
N ASP A 627 6.28 -17.12 6.24
CA ASP A 627 6.63 -18.51 6.56
C ASP A 627 6.88 -19.27 5.25
N VAL A 628 8.15 -19.36 4.83
CA VAL A 628 8.57 -20.25 3.73
C VAL A 628 8.74 -21.65 4.30
N THR A 629 7.77 -22.54 4.10
CA THR A 629 7.97 -23.98 4.27
C THR A 629 8.93 -24.49 3.20
N TYR A 630 10.19 -24.69 3.60
CA TYR A 630 11.23 -25.30 2.77
C TYR A 630 11.05 -26.82 2.67
N GLU A 631 10.63 -27.32 1.50
CA GLU A 631 11.05 -28.65 1.06
C GLU A 631 12.33 -28.52 0.23
N LYS A 632 13.45 -29.02 0.78
CA LYS A 632 14.73 -29.10 0.09
C LYS A 632 14.71 -30.30 -0.86
N HIS A 633 14.50 -30.06 -2.16
CA HIS A 633 14.98 -30.98 -3.18
C HIS A 633 16.42 -30.60 -3.59
N LYS A 634 17.37 -31.42 -3.13
CA LYS A 634 18.73 -31.49 -3.69
C LYS A 634 18.73 -32.54 -4.79
N ASN A 635 18.99 -32.13 -6.02
CA ASN A 635 20.11 -32.61 -6.83
C ASN A 635 20.07 -31.93 -8.20
N GLY A 636 21.17 -31.28 -8.57
CA GLY A 636 21.48 -31.03 -9.96
C GLY A 636 22.12 -32.28 -10.55
N ASP A 637 21.73 -32.63 -11.77
CA ASP A 637 22.73 -32.82 -12.81
C ASP A 637 22.13 -32.69 -14.21
N LEU A 638 22.98 -32.20 -15.11
CA LEU A 638 22.72 -31.76 -16.46
C LEU A 638 22.71 -32.97 -17.42
N MET A 639 21.62 -33.30 -18.12
CA MET A 639 21.68 -34.05 -19.39
C MET A 639 20.43 -33.86 -20.29
N LYS A 640 20.71 -33.74 -21.59
CA LYS A 640 19.79 -33.60 -22.74
C LYS A 640 18.84 -34.79 -22.94
N GLY A 641 17.63 -34.52 -23.45
CA GLY A 641 17.05 -35.28 -24.58
C GLY A 641 15.69 -35.96 -24.40
N ARG A 642 14.77 -35.58 -25.32
CA ARG A 642 13.67 -36.32 -25.99
C ARG A 642 12.44 -36.82 -25.21
N PHE A 643 11.30 -36.56 -25.87
CA PHE A 643 9.95 -37.09 -25.71
C PHE A 643 9.86 -38.61 -25.47
N GLY A 644 8.87 -39.04 -24.68
CA GLY A 644 8.44 -40.44 -24.60
C GLY A 644 7.41 -40.73 -23.51
N GLN A 645 6.17 -40.94 -23.95
CA GLN A 645 4.96 -41.39 -23.25
C GLN A 645 5.17 -42.63 -22.34
N ALA A 646 4.53 -42.69 -21.16
CA ALA A 646 3.60 -43.77 -20.75
C ALA A 646 3.44 -43.98 -19.22
N ARG A 647 2.16 -44.26 -18.89
CA ARG A 647 1.60 -45.12 -17.82
C ARG A 647 1.29 -44.56 -16.42
N MET A 648 -0.02 -44.46 -16.19
CA MET A 648 -0.72 -44.64 -14.91
C MET A 648 -0.27 -45.92 -14.18
N VAL A 649 -0.04 -45.81 -12.87
CA VAL A 649 -0.18 -46.90 -11.90
C VAL A 649 -0.83 -46.37 -10.62
N THR A 650 -1.75 -47.18 -10.12
CA THR A 650 -2.72 -46.99 -9.04
C THR A 650 -2.12 -47.11 -7.63
N THR A 651 -2.65 -46.28 -6.72
CA THR A 651 -2.81 -46.39 -5.25
C THR A 651 -2.03 -47.46 -4.44
N THR A 652 -1.32 -47.01 -3.40
CA THR A 652 -1.27 -47.69 -2.07
C THR A 652 -0.98 -46.69 -0.94
N ARG A 653 -1.78 -46.79 0.13
CA ARG A 653 -1.71 -46.04 1.39
C ARG A 653 -0.55 -46.54 2.28
N SER A 654 0.01 -45.60 3.05
CA SER A 654 0.65 -45.74 4.39
C SER A 654 2.08 -46.31 4.53
N ARG A 655 3.01 -45.44 4.95
CA ARG A 655 3.79 -45.54 6.21
C ARG A 655 4.82 -44.39 6.32
N ALA A 656 4.62 -43.48 7.27
CA ALA A 656 5.67 -42.65 7.86
C ALA A 656 5.70 -43.00 9.35
N PRO A 657 6.83 -43.50 9.88
CA PRO A 657 7.58 -42.67 10.84
C PRO A 657 9.09 -43.02 10.87
N ALA A 658 9.97 -42.09 10.49
CA ALA A 658 11.40 -42.26 10.74
C ALA A 658 12.21 -40.94 10.92
N LEU A 659 11.64 -39.78 10.58
CA LEU A 659 12.37 -38.50 10.61
C LEU A 659 12.22 -37.69 11.92
N SER A 660 11.16 -37.93 12.71
CA SER A 660 10.87 -37.23 13.98
C SER A 660 11.88 -37.54 15.08
N ALA A 661 12.22 -38.82 15.29
CA ALA A 661 13.02 -39.28 16.42
C ALA A 661 14.49 -38.76 16.41
N SER A 662 15.01 -38.37 15.24
CA SER A 662 16.37 -37.83 15.08
C SER A 662 16.50 -36.39 15.60
N TYR A 663 15.50 -35.55 15.30
CA TYR A 663 15.52 -34.12 15.64
C TYR A 663 15.32 -33.89 17.13
N THR A 664 14.43 -34.67 17.75
CA THR A 664 14.14 -34.61 19.18
C THR A 664 15.36 -35.00 20.03
N ARG A 665 16.16 -35.98 19.57
CA ARG A 665 17.41 -36.37 20.24
C ARG A 665 18.48 -35.29 20.13
N LEU A 666 18.62 -34.68 18.95
CA LEU A 666 19.59 -33.59 18.75
C LEU A 666 19.23 -32.36 19.59
N PHE A 667 17.94 -32.02 19.67
CA PHE A 667 17.44 -30.92 20.50
C PHE A 667 17.67 -31.17 22.00
N LEU A 668 17.46 -32.39 22.50
CA LEU A 668 17.73 -32.72 23.90
C LEU A 668 19.23 -32.64 24.23
N ILE A 669 20.09 -33.16 23.36
CA ILE A 669 21.55 -33.13 23.57
C ILE A 669 22.05 -31.67 23.61
N LEU A 670 21.54 -30.81 22.74
CA LEU A 670 21.94 -29.39 22.70
C LEU A 670 21.51 -28.65 23.97
N ASN A 671 20.28 -28.89 24.44
CA ASN A 671 19.78 -28.24 25.66
C ASN A 671 20.51 -28.72 26.92
N ILE A 672 20.85 -30.02 27.01
CA ILE A 672 21.66 -30.55 28.10
C ILE A 672 23.07 -29.93 28.08
N ALA A 673 23.68 -29.80 26.90
CA ALA A 673 24.99 -29.16 26.77
C ALA A 673 24.97 -27.68 27.19
N ILE A 674 23.95 -26.93 26.79
CA ILE A 674 23.77 -25.51 27.18
C ILE A 674 23.58 -25.39 28.69
N PHE A 675 22.81 -26.30 29.31
CA PHE A 675 22.62 -26.33 30.75
C PHE A 675 23.94 -26.53 31.50
N PHE A 676 24.78 -27.48 31.09
CA PHE A 676 26.08 -27.68 31.75
C PHE A 676 27.06 -26.52 31.55
N VAL A 677 27.02 -25.83 30.41
CA VAL A 677 27.83 -24.63 30.16
C VAL A 677 27.37 -23.47 31.05
N MET A 678 26.06 -23.25 31.16
CA MET A 678 25.48 -22.24 32.05
C MET A 678 25.76 -22.53 33.53
N LEU A 679 25.71 -23.81 33.93
CA LEU A 679 26.05 -24.28 35.27
C LEU A 679 27.54 -24.02 35.59
N ALA A 680 28.45 -24.30 34.65
CA ALA A 680 29.87 -24.03 34.80
C ALA A 680 30.18 -22.53 34.90
N MET A 681 29.50 -21.70 34.10
CA MET A 681 29.61 -20.24 34.17
C MET A 681 29.06 -19.67 35.48
N GLN A 682 27.96 -20.20 36.00
CA GLN A 682 27.39 -19.75 37.26
C GLN A 682 28.23 -20.17 38.47
N LEU A 683 28.77 -21.40 38.48
CA LEU A 683 29.67 -21.90 39.54
C LEU A 683 31.00 -21.13 39.59
N THR A 684 31.54 -20.72 38.44
CA THR A 684 32.75 -19.87 38.37
C THR A 684 32.49 -18.43 38.80
N TYR A 685 31.28 -17.89 38.55
CA TYR A 685 30.91 -16.54 39.00
C TYR A 685 30.64 -16.46 40.51
N PHE A 686 30.13 -17.54 41.13
CA PHE A 686 29.73 -17.56 42.54
C PHE A 686 30.83 -17.92 43.55
N GLN A 687 32.06 -18.26 43.12
CA GLN A 687 33.22 -18.35 44.01
C GLN A 687 33.58 -17.01 44.69
N ARG A 688 32.94 -15.89 44.29
CA ARG A 688 33.19 -14.54 44.81
C ARG A 688 32.06 -13.90 45.63
N ALA A 689 30.98 -14.62 45.95
CA ALA A 689 29.84 -14.04 46.67
C ALA A 689 29.79 -14.44 48.17
N GLN A 690 29.60 -13.46 49.06
CA GLN A 690 29.80 -13.52 50.51
C GLN A 690 28.60 -14.00 51.37
N SER A 691 27.54 -14.63 50.83
CA SER A 691 26.42 -15.09 51.70
C SER A 691 25.95 -16.52 51.46
N LEU A 692 25.87 -17.28 52.55
CA LEU A 692 25.53 -18.71 52.61
C LEU A 692 24.08 -19.00 52.14
N HIS A 693 23.18 -18.02 52.21
CA HIS A 693 21.76 -18.20 51.91
C HIS A 693 21.47 -18.17 50.40
N GLY A 694 22.20 -17.33 49.64
CA GLY A 694 22.10 -17.30 48.17
C GLY A 694 22.61 -18.58 47.51
N GLN A 695 23.66 -19.19 48.08
CA GLN A 695 24.19 -20.47 47.60
C GLN A 695 23.17 -21.61 47.80
N ARG A 696 22.50 -21.69 48.95
CA ARG A 696 21.50 -22.74 49.22
C ARG A 696 20.28 -22.66 48.28
N CYS A 697 19.81 -21.45 47.98
CA CYS A 697 18.70 -21.25 47.05
C CYS A 697 19.08 -21.65 45.62
N LEU A 698 20.30 -21.31 45.19
CA LEU A 698 20.83 -21.71 43.88
C LEU A 698 20.96 -23.24 43.77
N TYR A 699 21.52 -23.90 44.78
CA TYR A 699 21.63 -25.37 44.79
C TYR A 699 20.26 -26.06 44.78
N ALA A 700 19.25 -25.49 45.43
CA ALA A 700 17.88 -26.02 45.40
C ALA A 700 17.25 -25.90 44.00
N VAL A 701 17.42 -24.76 43.32
CA VAL A 701 16.92 -24.56 41.95
C VAL A 701 17.64 -25.51 40.97
N LEU A 702 18.96 -25.66 41.10
CA LEU A 702 19.74 -26.57 40.25
C LEU A 702 19.38 -28.04 40.48
N LEU A 703 19.04 -28.43 41.71
CA LEU A 703 18.58 -29.78 42.02
C LEU A 703 17.21 -30.06 41.36
N ILE A 704 16.29 -29.08 41.40
CA ILE A 704 14.96 -29.18 40.79
C ILE A 704 15.08 -29.29 39.26
N ASP A 705 15.88 -28.44 38.62
CA ASP A 705 16.10 -28.50 37.17
C ASP A 705 16.76 -29.82 36.74
N SER A 706 17.71 -30.32 37.53
CA SER A 706 18.36 -31.62 37.28
C SER A 706 17.36 -32.78 37.39
N CYS A 707 16.44 -32.73 38.37
CA CYS A 707 15.37 -33.72 38.50
C CYS A 707 14.40 -33.67 37.32
N ILE A 708 14.02 -32.48 36.83
CA ILE A 708 13.12 -32.32 35.67
C ILE A 708 13.77 -32.88 34.41
N LEU A 709 15.07 -32.62 34.19
CA LEU A 709 15.82 -33.15 33.05
C LEU A 709 15.95 -34.68 33.10
N LEU A 710 16.20 -35.26 34.28
CA LEU A 710 16.23 -36.71 34.47
C LEU A 710 14.87 -37.37 34.23
N TRP A 711 13.79 -36.69 34.62
CA TRP A 711 12.42 -37.18 34.41
C TRP A 711 12.02 -37.15 32.93
N LEU A 712 12.39 -36.09 32.21
CA LEU A 712 12.21 -35.98 30.76
C LEU A 712 13.04 -37.03 29.99
N TYR A 713 14.27 -37.29 30.43
CA TYR A 713 15.12 -38.33 29.86
C TYR A 713 14.55 -39.74 30.10
N SER A 714 14.09 -40.02 31.32
CA SER A 714 13.47 -41.31 31.67
C SER A 714 12.15 -41.54 30.92
N SER A 715 11.36 -40.49 30.70
CA SER A 715 10.10 -40.58 29.95
C SER A 715 10.34 -40.88 28.46
N CYS A 716 11.33 -40.23 27.82
CA CYS A 716 11.67 -40.50 26.42
C CYS A 716 12.40 -41.85 26.21
N SER A 717 12.84 -42.52 27.28
CA SER A 717 13.46 -43.86 27.22
C SER A 717 12.44 -45.00 27.17
N GLN A 718 11.18 -44.79 27.60
CA GLN A 718 10.20 -45.88 27.76
C GLN A 718 9.08 -45.86 26.70
N SER A 719 8.89 -44.77 25.98
CA SER A 719 8.02 -44.69 24.80
C SER A 719 8.82 -44.21 23.61
N GLN A 720 8.60 -44.78 22.42
CA GLN A 720 9.14 -44.24 21.17
C GLN A 720 8.72 -42.76 21.05
N CYS A 721 9.68 -41.85 21.25
CA CYS A 721 9.54 -40.44 20.88
C CYS A 721 9.41 -40.32 19.35
#